data_AF-A0A929IJ52-F1
#
_entry.id   AF-A0A929IJ52-F1
#
_cell.length_a   1.000
_cell.length_b   1.000
_cell.length_c   1.000
_cell.angle_alpha   90.00
_cell.angle_beta   90.00
_cell.angle_gamma   90.00
#
_symmetry.space_group_name_H-M   'P 1'
#
loop_
_entity.id
_entity.type
_entity.pdbx_description
1 polymer ?
#
loop_
_entity_poly.entity_id
_entity_poly.type
_entity_poly.pdbx_seq_one_letter_code
_entity_poly.pdbx_strand_id
1 'polypeptide(L)'
;MALISIPIDPGRLPKPADPERAKAGLIRLRESQAQNGERAAFLAEVEADAAGHALLDAVFGNSPYLGRCLAQEVDSLQTFFTDGPDAAFAALMEDTEQALATETSQNRVMTKLRRAKRRAALIAGLADIAGLWPLEKVTGALTDLAEESLHVAARYVLGAAAAQGAIELADAADPERDSGYIILGMGKLGARELNYSSDIDLIVLYDADRVRGAAPEAMGPIFVKATRQLVHFVDARTADGYVFRTDLRLRPDPGATPIAISAEAAEAYYESVGQNWERAAMIKARPVAGDIKAGERFLHHLRPYIWRKNLDFAAIQDVHSIKRQINAHRGGARIAVNGHNIKLGRGGIREIEFFCQTQQLIWGGRIPELRDRGTVGTLDALARIERIDRRTADELTDAYGYLRRLEHRLQMVNDEQTHDMPRTDEGVDDIATFMGYDSGAAFRDDLLHHLGRVEHHYAHLFEEAPELGAGGALVFTGGENHPDTVQTLEEMGFADGGSISNIVRSWHHGRYRATRSERARQILTEMMPRLLQAFASTATPDKAFARFDEFVAGLPAGVQIFSLFHANPPMLDMVAEIMGGAPRIADWLSRNPSLLDAVLTGDFMEPLGLQSELEMELEAILEQANDYEDVLELTRRWTNDQKFRVGVQILRGVVGGAAAGESLTAVADTVLSALLPRVETEFARRHGRVPGGGLAILAFGKLGSGELSPTSDLDL
;
A
#
# COMPACT_ATOMS: atom_id res chain seq x y z
N MET A 1 6.53 7.51 -57.20
CA MET A 1 7.37 7.33 -55.98
C MET A 1 6.58 6.42 -55.07
N ALA A 2 7.19 5.39 -54.48
CA ALA A 2 6.47 4.53 -53.54
C ALA A 2 5.96 5.39 -52.38
N LEU A 3 4.65 5.39 -52.14
CA LEU A 3 4.01 6.14 -51.05
C LEU A 3 4.26 5.50 -49.67
N ILE A 4 4.74 4.25 -49.65
CA ILE A 4 5.16 3.54 -48.44
C ILE A 4 6.68 3.57 -48.37
N SER A 5 7.20 4.30 -47.39
CA SER A 5 8.65 4.44 -47.17
C SER A 5 9.18 3.51 -46.08
N ILE A 6 8.28 2.87 -45.30
CA ILE A 6 8.65 2.07 -44.14
C ILE A 6 9.02 0.62 -44.55
N PRO A 7 10.17 0.10 -44.11
CA PRO A 7 10.54 -1.30 -44.31
C PRO A 7 9.77 -2.21 -43.34
N ILE A 8 8.55 -2.61 -43.71
CA ILE A 8 7.77 -3.61 -42.99
C ILE A 8 7.96 -4.98 -43.67
N ASP A 9 8.34 -6.00 -42.90
CA ASP A 9 8.41 -7.38 -43.39
C ASP A 9 7.03 -8.06 -43.21
N PRO A 10 6.28 -8.32 -44.30
CA PRO A 10 4.94 -8.91 -44.21
C PRO A 10 4.97 -10.30 -43.56
N GLY A 11 6.09 -11.03 -43.66
CA GLY A 11 6.22 -12.38 -43.10
C GLY A 11 6.39 -12.40 -41.58
N ARG A 12 6.70 -11.25 -40.96
CA ARG A 12 6.83 -11.11 -39.50
C ARG A 12 5.60 -10.53 -38.82
N LEU A 13 4.62 -10.07 -39.60
CA LEU A 13 3.39 -9.53 -39.05
C LEU A 13 2.49 -10.66 -38.51
N PRO A 14 1.76 -10.42 -37.42
CA PRO A 14 0.75 -11.36 -36.94
C PRO A 14 -0.29 -11.65 -38.02
N LYS A 15 -0.66 -12.92 -38.17
CA LYS A 15 -1.80 -13.32 -39.01
C LYS A 15 -3.11 -12.81 -38.39
N PRO A 16 -4.20 -12.66 -39.15
CA PRO A 16 -5.50 -12.34 -38.56
C PRO A 16 -6.06 -13.57 -37.83
N ALA A 17 -6.23 -13.50 -36.50
CA ALA A 17 -6.92 -14.55 -35.74
C ALA A 17 -8.38 -14.73 -36.23
N ASP A 18 -9.02 -13.64 -36.66
CA ASP A 18 -10.34 -13.63 -37.27
C ASP A 18 -10.29 -13.05 -38.70
N PRO A 19 -10.09 -13.90 -39.73
CA PRO A 19 -9.98 -13.46 -41.12
C PRO A 19 -11.25 -12.79 -41.67
N GLU A 20 -12.43 -13.22 -41.21
CA GLU A 20 -13.70 -12.61 -41.65
C GLU A 20 -13.86 -11.20 -41.06
N ARG A 21 -13.43 -10.98 -39.82
CA ARG A 21 -13.36 -9.63 -39.23
C ARG A 21 -12.33 -8.75 -39.93
N ALA A 22 -11.18 -9.30 -40.32
CA ALA A 22 -10.18 -8.57 -41.11
C ALA A 22 -10.81 -8.03 -42.41
N LYS A 23 -11.44 -8.92 -43.18
CA LYS A 23 -12.13 -8.60 -44.43
C LYS A 23 -13.26 -7.58 -44.23
N ALA A 24 -14.10 -7.77 -43.22
CA ALA A 24 -15.18 -6.83 -42.90
C ALA A 24 -14.66 -5.46 -42.42
N GLY A 25 -13.51 -5.43 -41.76
CA GLY A 25 -12.82 -4.21 -41.35
C GLY A 25 -12.36 -3.39 -42.55
N LEU A 26 -11.67 -4.02 -43.50
CA LEU A 26 -11.22 -3.39 -44.75
C LEU A 26 -12.38 -2.83 -45.57
N ILE A 27 -13.46 -3.60 -45.74
CA ILE A 27 -14.65 -3.13 -46.48
C ILE A 27 -15.22 -1.86 -45.83
N ARG A 28 -15.40 -1.85 -44.51
CA ARG A 28 -15.91 -0.68 -43.77
C ARG A 28 -14.97 0.52 -43.88
N LEU A 29 -13.66 0.30 -43.85
CA LEU A 29 -12.68 1.37 -44.01
C LEU A 29 -12.83 2.05 -45.38
N ARG A 30 -12.89 1.25 -46.46
CA ARG A 30 -13.09 1.75 -47.82
C ARG A 30 -14.39 2.54 -47.95
N GLU A 31 -15.50 1.99 -47.45
CA GLU A 31 -16.81 2.65 -47.48
C GLU A 31 -16.79 3.99 -46.72
N SER A 32 -16.11 4.05 -45.57
CA SER A 32 -16.03 5.27 -44.76
C SER A 32 -15.28 6.42 -45.43
N GLN A 33 -14.34 6.12 -46.34
CA GLN A 33 -13.52 7.12 -47.02
C GLN A 33 -13.88 7.30 -48.51
N ALA A 34 -14.87 6.57 -49.03
CA ALA A 34 -15.22 6.58 -50.46
C ALA A 34 -15.57 7.97 -51.02
N GLN A 35 -16.06 8.88 -50.17
CA GLN A 35 -16.41 10.25 -50.56
C GLN A 35 -15.22 11.22 -50.54
N ASN A 36 -14.06 10.82 -50.00
CA ASN A 36 -12.82 11.59 -49.99
C ASN A 36 -11.83 10.98 -50.98
N GLY A 37 -11.73 11.56 -52.18
CA GLY A 37 -10.95 11.01 -53.29
C GLY A 37 -9.46 10.83 -52.98
N GLU A 38 -8.86 11.71 -52.17
CA GLU A 38 -7.45 11.62 -51.78
C GLU A 38 -7.22 10.46 -50.81
N ARG A 39 -8.05 10.35 -49.76
CA ARG A 39 -7.95 9.25 -48.79
C ARG A 39 -8.30 7.90 -49.39
N ALA A 40 -9.30 7.83 -50.27
CA ALA A 40 -9.61 6.63 -51.03
C ALA A 40 -8.45 6.22 -51.95
N ALA A 41 -7.84 7.22 -52.61
CA ALA A 41 -6.53 7.18 -53.28
C ALA A 41 -5.49 6.38 -52.50
N PHE A 42 -5.11 6.96 -51.37
CA PHE A 42 -4.11 6.46 -50.45
C PHE A 42 -4.42 5.04 -49.94
N LEU A 43 -5.64 4.77 -49.50
CA LEU A 43 -6.02 3.46 -48.98
C LEU A 43 -5.91 2.36 -50.04
N ALA A 44 -6.29 2.63 -51.29
CA ALA A 44 -6.16 1.67 -52.38
C ALA A 44 -4.69 1.31 -52.65
N GLU A 45 -3.77 2.26 -52.48
CA GLU A 45 -2.33 2.00 -52.60
C GLU A 45 -1.78 1.18 -51.43
N VAL A 46 -2.19 1.48 -50.19
CA VAL A 46 -1.79 0.70 -49.00
C VAL A 46 -2.24 -0.74 -49.10
N GLU A 47 -3.44 -0.98 -49.61
CA GLU A 47 -3.97 -2.33 -49.81
C GLU A 47 -3.35 -3.07 -51.02
N ALA A 48 -2.85 -2.34 -52.01
CA ALA A 48 -2.13 -2.93 -53.14
C ALA A 48 -0.69 -3.34 -52.76
N ASP A 49 -0.13 -2.70 -51.72
CA ASP A 49 1.16 -3.08 -51.15
C ASP A 49 1.04 -4.28 -50.21
N ALA A 50 1.93 -5.25 -50.35
CA ALA A 50 1.87 -6.49 -49.59
C ALA A 50 2.07 -6.27 -48.08
N ALA A 51 2.93 -5.32 -47.69
CA ALA A 51 3.22 -5.05 -46.28
C ALA A 51 2.11 -4.19 -45.65
N GLY A 52 1.63 -3.19 -46.38
CA GLY A 52 0.48 -2.37 -46.00
C GLY A 52 -0.78 -3.22 -45.79
N HIS A 53 -1.12 -4.07 -46.75
CA HIS A 53 -2.26 -4.99 -46.66
C HIS A 53 -2.15 -5.94 -45.47
N ALA A 54 -0.99 -6.58 -45.29
CA ALA A 54 -0.76 -7.51 -44.20
C ALA A 54 -0.86 -6.83 -42.81
N LEU A 55 -0.42 -5.58 -42.68
CA LEU A 55 -0.57 -4.81 -41.44
C LEU A 55 -2.04 -4.47 -41.16
N LEU A 56 -2.81 -4.05 -42.18
CA LEU A 56 -4.24 -3.81 -42.03
C LEU A 56 -4.99 -5.09 -41.62
N ASP A 57 -4.68 -6.22 -42.26
CA ASP A 57 -5.24 -7.53 -41.91
C ASP A 57 -4.90 -7.93 -40.47
N ALA A 58 -3.63 -7.78 -40.07
CA ALA A 58 -3.20 -8.05 -38.70
C ALA A 58 -3.99 -7.22 -37.68
N VAL A 59 -4.20 -5.93 -37.95
CA VAL A 59 -4.93 -5.03 -37.05
C VAL A 59 -6.41 -5.38 -36.99
N PHE A 60 -7.12 -5.43 -38.12
CA PHE A 60 -8.55 -5.72 -38.11
C PHE A 60 -8.86 -7.14 -37.64
N GLY A 61 -8.00 -8.09 -37.98
CA GLY A 61 -8.14 -9.49 -37.61
C GLY A 61 -7.86 -9.79 -36.15
N ASN A 62 -7.14 -8.92 -35.41
CA ASN A 62 -6.78 -9.18 -34.00
C ASN A 62 -7.30 -8.12 -33.01
N SER A 63 -7.48 -6.87 -33.43
CA SER A 63 -7.88 -5.77 -32.56
C SER A 63 -9.09 -5.00 -33.12
N PRO A 64 -10.31 -5.32 -32.66
CA PRO A 64 -11.48 -4.50 -32.91
C PRO A 64 -11.30 -3.03 -32.49
N TYR A 65 -10.57 -2.76 -31.41
CA TYR A 65 -10.29 -1.40 -30.95
C TYR A 65 -9.42 -0.60 -31.92
N LEU A 66 -8.25 -1.12 -32.30
CA LEU A 66 -7.35 -0.44 -33.23
C LEU A 66 -7.98 -0.32 -34.62
N GLY A 67 -8.77 -1.31 -35.06
CA GLY A 67 -9.54 -1.21 -36.30
C GLY A 67 -10.53 -0.04 -36.32
N ARG A 68 -11.19 0.26 -35.19
CA ARG A 68 -12.03 1.49 -35.06
C ARG A 68 -11.19 2.76 -35.09
N CYS A 69 -10.04 2.77 -34.41
CA CYS A 69 -9.13 3.92 -34.40
C CYS A 69 -8.64 4.24 -35.81
N LEU A 70 -8.28 3.20 -36.57
CA LEU A 70 -7.81 3.31 -37.95
C LEU A 70 -8.85 3.95 -38.86
N ALA A 71 -10.12 3.53 -38.75
CA ALA A 71 -11.21 4.11 -39.52
C ALA A 71 -11.51 5.58 -39.18
N GLN A 72 -11.13 6.04 -37.98
CA GLN A 72 -11.37 7.40 -37.51
C GLN A 72 -10.18 8.35 -37.78
N GLU A 73 -8.95 7.83 -37.81
CA GLU A 73 -7.71 8.62 -37.82
C GLU A 73 -6.86 8.36 -39.09
N VAL A 74 -7.51 8.36 -40.26
CA VAL A 74 -6.88 8.04 -41.56
C VAL A 74 -5.73 8.98 -41.91
N ASP A 75 -5.77 10.25 -41.49
CA ASP A 75 -4.65 11.19 -41.74
C ASP A 75 -3.39 10.79 -40.96
N SER A 76 -3.56 10.25 -39.75
CA SER A 76 -2.44 9.73 -38.96
C SER A 76 -1.88 8.45 -39.58
N LEU A 77 -2.76 7.61 -40.16
CA LEU A 77 -2.35 6.44 -40.93
C LEU A 77 -1.54 6.83 -42.18
N GLN A 78 -1.97 7.88 -42.88
CA GLN A 78 -1.25 8.41 -44.04
C GLN A 78 0.16 8.84 -43.67
N THR A 79 0.28 9.71 -42.65
CA THR A 79 1.58 10.17 -42.14
C THR A 79 2.47 9.01 -41.68
N PHE A 80 1.86 8.00 -41.05
CA PHE A 80 2.59 6.79 -40.63
C PHE A 80 3.23 6.09 -41.84
N PHE A 81 2.46 5.79 -42.89
CA PHE A 81 2.99 5.08 -44.06
C PHE A 81 3.96 5.91 -44.92
N THR A 82 3.77 7.24 -44.97
CA THR A 82 4.62 8.13 -45.76
C THR A 82 5.92 8.50 -45.07
N ASP A 83 5.87 8.84 -43.78
CA ASP A 83 6.97 9.49 -43.07
C ASP A 83 7.49 8.68 -41.88
N GLY A 84 6.80 7.59 -41.52
CA GLY A 84 7.18 6.69 -40.45
C GLY A 84 6.50 6.98 -39.10
N PRO A 85 6.62 6.03 -38.14
CA PRO A 85 5.95 6.13 -36.85
C PRO A 85 6.45 7.32 -36.00
N ASP A 86 7.75 7.65 -36.07
CA ASP A 86 8.31 8.79 -35.33
C ASP A 86 7.77 10.14 -35.81
N ALA A 87 7.70 10.33 -37.13
CA ALA A 87 7.14 11.55 -37.71
C ALA A 87 5.64 11.67 -37.41
N ALA A 88 4.88 10.57 -37.55
CA ALA A 88 3.46 10.56 -37.23
C ALA A 88 3.18 10.88 -35.76
N PHE A 89 3.99 10.34 -34.83
CA PHE A 89 3.84 10.61 -33.41
C PHE A 89 4.26 12.04 -33.05
N ALA A 90 5.35 12.55 -33.64
CA ALA A 90 5.77 13.93 -33.45
C ALA A 90 4.71 14.93 -33.93
N ALA A 91 4.14 14.70 -35.11
CA ALA A 91 3.05 15.51 -35.65
C ALA A 91 1.80 15.48 -34.74
N LEU A 92 1.47 14.32 -34.18
CA LEU A 92 0.41 14.20 -33.17
C LEU A 92 0.68 15.08 -31.94
N MET A 93 1.89 15.01 -31.38
CA MET A 93 2.24 15.78 -30.17
C MET A 93 2.20 17.28 -30.47
N GLU A 94 2.77 17.71 -31.59
CA GLU A 94 2.76 19.11 -32.03
C GLU A 94 1.34 19.62 -32.29
N ASP A 95 0.50 18.85 -33.00
CA ASP A 95 -0.91 19.17 -33.22
C ASP A 95 -1.66 19.35 -31.89
N THR A 96 -1.37 18.48 -30.92
CA THR A 96 -2.01 18.50 -29.60
C THR A 96 -1.62 19.76 -28.85
N GLU A 97 -0.32 20.07 -28.77
CA GLU A 97 0.21 21.27 -28.13
C GLU A 97 -0.36 22.54 -28.77
N GLN A 98 -0.26 22.69 -30.10
CA GLN A 98 -0.73 23.87 -30.82
C GLN A 98 -2.24 24.06 -30.69
N ALA A 99 -3.01 22.98 -30.81
CA ALA A 99 -4.46 23.07 -30.71
C ALA A 99 -4.93 23.42 -29.29
N LEU A 100 -4.12 23.18 -28.26
CA LEU A 100 -4.49 23.40 -26.86
C LEU A 100 -3.89 24.68 -26.28
N ALA A 101 -2.83 25.22 -26.86
CA ALA A 101 -2.13 26.42 -26.38
C ALA A 101 -3.04 27.63 -26.11
N THR A 102 -4.09 27.84 -26.92
CA THR A 102 -5.02 28.98 -26.77
C THR A 102 -6.46 28.57 -26.53
N GLU A 103 -6.74 27.28 -26.27
CA GLU A 103 -8.10 26.79 -26.12
C GLU A 103 -8.61 27.03 -24.69
N THR A 104 -9.67 27.85 -24.57
CA THR A 104 -10.26 28.20 -23.27
C THR A 104 -11.52 27.39 -22.95
N SER A 105 -12.06 26.64 -23.92
CA SER A 105 -13.24 25.81 -23.70
C SER A 105 -12.86 24.45 -23.14
N GLN A 106 -13.24 24.19 -21.88
CA GLN A 106 -13.08 22.87 -21.23
C GLN A 106 -13.52 21.71 -22.14
N ASN A 107 -14.70 21.81 -22.77
CA ASN A 107 -15.23 20.74 -23.62
C ASN A 107 -14.34 20.48 -24.85
N ARG A 108 -13.80 21.54 -25.48
CA ARG A 108 -12.92 21.38 -26.64
C ARG A 108 -11.56 20.80 -26.25
N VAL A 109 -11.01 21.23 -25.11
CA VAL A 109 -9.79 20.62 -24.54
C VAL A 109 -10.02 19.12 -24.32
N MET A 110 -11.13 18.75 -23.66
CA MET A 110 -11.47 17.35 -23.40
C MET A 110 -11.62 16.51 -24.68
N THR A 111 -12.31 17.02 -25.70
CA THR A 111 -12.43 16.34 -27.01
C THR A 111 -11.07 16.17 -27.70
N LYS A 112 -10.22 17.19 -27.69
CA LYS A 112 -8.89 17.15 -28.33
C LYS A 112 -7.96 16.13 -27.66
N LEU A 113 -7.91 16.08 -26.32
CA LEU A 113 -7.11 15.09 -25.60
C LEU A 113 -7.55 13.65 -25.90
N ARG A 114 -8.85 13.39 -26.04
CA ARG A 114 -9.38 12.06 -26.38
C ARG A 114 -9.06 11.64 -27.82
N ARG A 115 -9.09 12.60 -28.75
CA ARG A 115 -8.57 12.39 -30.12
C ARG A 115 -7.08 12.09 -30.10
N ALA A 116 -6.30 12.82 -29.31
CA ALA A 116 -4.87 12.59 -29.16
C ALA A 116 -4.58 11.18 -28.61
N LYS A 117 -5.32 10.73 -27.58
CA LYS A 117 -5.26 9.35 -27.07
C LYS A 117 -5.51 8.30 -28.14
N ARG A 118 -6.57 8.48 -28.94
CA ARG A 118 -6.91 7.56 -30.03
C ARG A 118 -5.82 7.51 -31.10
N ARG A 119 -5.29 8.67 -31.51
CA ARG A 119 -4.18 8.76 -32.49
C ARG A 119 -2.90 8.11 -31.95
N ALA A 120 -2.54 8.38 -30.70
CA ALA A 120 -1.37 7.77 -30.06
C ALA A 120 -1.51 6.24 -29.98
N ALA A 121 -2.67 5.74 -29.55
CA ALA A 121 -2.94 4.31 -29.48
C ALA A 121 -2.82 3.65 -30.86
N LEU A 122 -3.30 4.31 -31.92
CA LEU A 122 -3.14 3.84 -33.29
C LEU A 122 -1.66 3.80 -33.71
N ILE A 123 -0.95 4.93 -33.63
CA ILE A 123 0.43 5.04 -34.10
C ILE A 123 1.35 4.08 -33.33
N ALA A 124 1.27 4.10 -31.99
CA ALA A 124 2.05 3.20 -31.15
C ALA A 124 1.64 1.73 -31.40
N GLY A 125 0.35 1.44 -31.57
CA GLY A 125 -0.14 0.10 -31.85
C GLY A 125 0.38 -0.47 -33.17
N LEU A 126 0.34 0.33 -34.24
CA LEU A 126 0.88 -0.05 -35.55
C LEU A 126 2.39 -0.26 -35.48
N ALA A 127 3.13 0.63 -34.81
CA ALA A 127 4.58 0.52 -34.65
C ALA A 127 4.99 -0.72 -33.83
N ASP A 128 4.25 -1.03 -32.76
CA ASP A 128 4.46 -2.22 -31.93
C ASP A 128 4.14 -3.51 -32.71
N ILE A 129 2.99 -3.59 -33.39
CA ILE A 129 2.59 -4.75 -34.21
C ILE A 129 3.57 -5.00 -35.35
N ALA A 130 4.04 -3.94 -36.02
CA ALA A 130 5.00 -4.04 -37.11
C ALA A 130 6.45 -4.23 -36.66
N GLY A 131 6.73 -4.20 -35.34
CA GLY A 131 8.09 -4.32 -34.80
C GLY A 131 9.00 -3.14 -35.16
N LEU A 132 8.42 -1.98 -35.47
CA LEU A 132 9.15 -0.76 -35.83
C LEU A 132 9.65 0.01 -34.60
N TRP A 133 8.94 -0.11 -33.48
CA TRP A 133 9.35 0.47 -32.20
C TRP A 133 9.71 -0.63 -31.19
N PRO A 134 10.86 -0.52 -30.51
CA PRO A 134 11.14 -1.36 -29.35
C PRO A 134 10.18 -1.02 -28.19
N LEU A 135 10.09 -1.92 -27.22
CA LEU A 135 9.17 -1.79 -26.08
C LEU A 135 9.34 -0.46 -25.33
N GLU A 136 10.57 -0.02 -25.12
CA GLU A 136 10.92 1.23 -24.42
C GLU A 136 10.39 2.45 -25.18
N LYS A 137 10.39 2.41 -26.52
CA LYS A 137 9.86 3.48 -27.36
C LYS A 137 8.33 3.52 -27.33
N VAL A 138 7.68 2.35 -27.36
CA VAL A 138 6.21 2.24 -27.24
C VAL A 138 5.74 2.79 -25.89
N THR A 139 6.32 2.28 -24.80
CA THR A 139 5.96 2.67 -23.43
C THR A 139 6.33 4.13 -23.15
N GLY A 140 7.46 4.61 -23.68
CA GLY A 140 7.86 6.02 -23.65
C GLY A 140 6.86 6.94 -24.35
N ALA A 141 6.43 6.59 -25.57
CA ALA A 141 5.44 7.38 -26.33
C ALA A 141 4.08 7.47 -25.61
N LEU A 142 3.60 6.35 -25.04
CA LEU A 142 2.38 6.36 -24.23
C LEU A 142 2.53 7.23 -22.98
N THR A 143 3.71 7.23 -22.37
CA THR A 143 4.06 8.10 -21.24
C THR A 143 4.10 9.57 -21.64
N ASP A 144 4.71 9.91 -22.79
CA ASP A 144 4.79 11.29 -23.28
C ASP A 144 3.41 11.90 -23.51
N LEU A 145 2.47 11.12 -24.08
CA LEU A 145 1.08 11.56 -24.21
C LEU A 145 0.41 11.78 -22.84
N ALA A 146 0.67 10.91 -21.86
CA ALA A 146 0.11 11.06 -20.52
C ALA A 146 0.65 12.32 -19.83
N GLU A 147 1.94 12.59 -19.93
CA GLU A 147 2.58 13.80 -19.41
C GLU A 147 2.01 15.05 -20.08
N GLU A 148 1.90 15.08 -21.41
CA GLU A 148 1.32 16.23 -22.13
C GLU A 148 -0.14 16.46 -21.75
N SER A 149 -0.92 15.38 -21.60
CA SER A 149 -2.32 15.48 -21.15
C SER A 149 -2.43 16.09 -19.74
N LEU A 150 -1.49 15.74 -18.84
CA LEU A 150 -1.40 16.29 -17.50
C LEU A 150 -0.93 17.75 -17.51
N HIS A 151 0.05 18.11 -18.34
CA HIS A 151 0.50 19.49 -18.52
C HIS A 151 -0.63 20.39 -19.01
N VAL A 152 -1.35 19.98 -20.07
CA VAL A 152 -2.51 20.74 -20.56
C VAL A 152 -3.56 20.92 -19.46
N ALA A 153 -3.89 19.87 -18.73
CA ALA A 153 -4.87 19.93 -17.66
C ALA A 153 -4.38 20.84 -16.51
N ALA A 154 -3.10 20.75 -16.11
CA ALA A 154 -2.48 21.58 -15.08
C ALA A 154 -2.50 23.06 -15.46
N ARG A 155 -2.06 23.41 -16.69
CA ARG A 155 -2.11 24.78 -17.23
C ARG A 155 -3.52 25.34 -17.21
N TYR A 156 -4.50 24.54 -17.64
CA TYR A 156 -5.90 24.95 -17.64
C TYR A 156 -6.42 25.26 -16.24
N VAL A 157 -6.21 24.36 -15.26
CA VAL A 157 -6.75 24.56 -13.90
C VAL A 157 -6.04 25.70 -13.16
N LEU A 158 -4.73 25.90 -13.39
CA LEU A 158 -3.97 27.02 -12.85
C LEU A 158 -4.42 28.35 -13.47
N GLY A 159 -4.59 28.40 -14.79
CA GLY A 159 -5.13 29.57 -15.50
C GLY A 159 -6.54 29.93 -15.03
N ALA A 160 -7.40 28.93 -14.83
CA ALA A 160 -8.75 29.13 -14.31
C ALA A 160 -8.78 29.63 -12.86
N ALA A 161 -7.88 29.13 -12.01
CA ALA A 161 -7.71 29.61 -10.64
C ALA A 161 -7.22 31.07 -10.61
N ALA A 162 -6.27 31.42 -11.48
CA ALA A 162 -5.76 32.78 -11.61
C ALA A 162 -6.81 33.76 -12.14
N ALA A 163 -7.60 33.37 -13.14
CA ALA A 163 -8.70 34.19 -13.66
C ALA A 163 -9.79 34.47 -12.61
N GLN A 164 -9.94 33.60 -11.61
CA GLN A 164 -10.84 33.78 -10.46
C GLN A 164 -10.21 34.58 -9.32
N GLY A 165 -8.94 34.99 -9.45
CA GLY A 165 -8.19 35.68 -8.39
C GLY A 165 -7.83 34.80 -7.20
N ALA A 166 -7.87 33.47 -7.36
CA ALA A 166 -7.53 32.53 -6.28
C ALA A 166 -6.02 32.36 -6.08
N ILE A 167 -5.24 32.53 -7.15
CA ILE A 167 -3.77 32.53 -7.15
C ILE A 167 -3.26 33.60 -8.13
N GLU A 168 -2.00 33.96 -8.03
CA GLU A 168 -1.27 34.75 -9.03
C GLU A 168 -0.25 33.85 -9.75
N LEU A 169 -0.24 33.90 -11.09
CA LEU A 169 0.75 33.16 -11.88
C LEU A 169 2.05 33.96 -11.95
N ALA A 170 3.19 33.26 -11.87
CA ALA A 170 4.49 33.89 -12.07
C ALA A 170 4.69 34.33 -13.54
N ASP A 171 4.17 33.55 -14.48
CA ASP A 171 4.15 33.81 -15.91
C ASP A 171 2.81 33.33 -16.48
N ALA A 172 2.06 34.19 -17.17
CA ALA A 172 0.79 33.82 -17.77
C ALA A 172 0.95 32.93 -19.01
N ALA A 173 2.10 32.97 -19.69
CA ALA A 173 2.42 32.11 -20.83
C ALA A 173 2.88 30.71 -20.39
N ASP A 174 3.32 30.57 -19.14
CA ASP A 174 3.72 29.30 -18.52
C ASP A 174 3.12 29.19 -17.11
N PRO A 175 1.81 28.86 -16.99
CA PRO A 175 1.12 28.83 -15.71
C PRO A 175 1.71 27.86 -14.68
N GLU A 176 2.47 26.85 -15.13
CA GLU A 176 3.04 25.82 -14.25
C GLU A 176 4.30 26.31 -13.53
N ARG A 177 5.05 27.22 -14.17
CA ARG A 177 6.30 27.75 -13.64
C ARG A 177 6.13 28.49 -12.32
N ASP A 178 6.88 28.04 -11.32
CA ASP A 178 6.86 28.61 -9.97
C ASP A 178 5.43 28.68 -9.38
N SER A 179 4.53 27.80 -9.82
CA SER A 179 3.13 27.75 -9.36
C SER A 179 2.97 27.10 -7.99
N GLY A 180 3.98 26.32 -7.56
CA GLY A 180 3.91 25.46 -6.39
C GLY A 180 3.03 24.23 -6.56
N TYR A 181 2.27 24.06 -7.64
CA TYR A 181 1.42 22.89 -7.85
C TYR A 181 2.25 21.72 -8.40
N ILE A 182 2.38 20.62 -7.67
CA ILE A 182 3.29 19.52 -8.02
C ILE A 182 2.49 18.27 -8.34
N ILE A 183 2.75 17.65 -9.48
CA ILE A 183 2.15 16.35 -9.85
C ILE A 183 3.28 15.35 -10.02
N LEU A 184 3.33 14.35 -9.13
CA LEU A 184 4.26 13.23 -9.22
C LEU A 184 3.58 12.07 -9.92
N GLY A 185 4.18 11.59 -11.00
CA GLY A 185 3.86 10.32 -11.64
C GLY A 185 4.51 9.18 -10.86
N MET A 186 3.70 8.18 -10.52
CA MET A 186 4.10 7.01 -9.74
C MET A 186 4.11 5.77 -10.62
N GLY A 187 4.62 4.65 -10.09
CA GLY A 187 4.54 3.36 -10.76
C GLY A 187 5.06 3.39 -12.20
N LYS A 188 4.24 2.89 -13.14
CA LYS A 188 4.60 2.83 -14.57
C LYS A 188 4.79 4.22 -15.19
N LEU A 189 3.97 5.21 -14.84
CA LEU A 189 4.10 6.58 -15.36
C LEU A 189 5.42 7.21 -14.92
N GLY A 190 5.77 7.07 -13.63
CA GLY A 190 7.01 7.61 -13.08
C GLY A 190 8.26 6.98 -13.70
N ALA A 191 8.22 5.67 -14.00
CA ALA A 191 9.29 4.93 -14.67
C ALA A 191 9.29 5.04 -16.21
N ARG A 192 8.32 5.74 -16.82
CA ARG A 192 8.14 5.81 -18.28
C ARG A 192 7.89 4.46 -18.95
N GLU A 193 7.17 3.59 -18.23
CA GLU A 193 6.85 2.21 -18.60
C GLU A 193 5.32 2.01 -18.76
N LEU A 194 4.54 3.00 -19.23
CA LEU A 194 3.08 2.85 -19.40
C LEU A 194 2.70 1.81 -20.47
N ASN A 195 1.60 1.09 -20.25
CA ASN A 195 0.93 0.24 -21.24
C ASN A 195 -0.31 0.93 -21.85
N TYR A 196 -0.86 0.37 -22.93
CA TYR A 196 -2.03 0.88 -23.67
C TYR A 196 -3.26 1.19 -22.81
N SER A 197 -3.59 0.31 -21.86
CA SER A 197 -4.73 0.49 -20.94
C SER A 197 -4.26 0.50 -19.49
N SER A 198 -3.36 1.44 -19.16
CA SER A 198 -2.89 1.65 -17.79
C SER A 198 -3.66 2.74 -17.06
N ASP A 199 -3.72 2.61 -15.74
CA ASP A 199 -4.03 3.76 -14.89
C ASP A 199 -2.79 4.64 -14.77
N ILE A 200 -3.00 5.95 -14.59
CA ILE A 200 -1.96 6.89 -14.19
C ILE A 200 -2.04 7.09 -12.67
N ASP A 201 -1.04 6.53 -11.97
CA ASP A 201 -0.90 6.69 -10.53
C ASP A 201 -0.25 8.05 -10.23
N LEU A 202 -0.93 8.92 -9.49
CA LEU A 202 -0.46 10.26 -9.18
C LEU A 202 -0.43 10.54 -7.67
N ILE A 203 0.59 11.27 -7.23
CA ILE A 203 0.58 12.01 -5.96
C ILE A 203 0.60 13.50 -6.29
N VAL A 204 -0.38 14.23 -5.78
CA VAL A 204 -0.47 15.68 -6.01
C VAL A 204 -0.13 16.43 -4.73
N LEU A 205 0.84 17.33 -4.83
CA LEU A 205 1.34 18.14 -3.73
C LEU A 205 1.24 19.63 -4.08
N TYR A 206 1.39 20.49 -3.08
CA TYR A 206 1.66 21.90 -3.31
C TYR A 206 2.75 22.46 -2.38
N ASP A 207 3.66 23.24 -2.94
CA ASP A 207 4.71 23.97 -2.22
C ASP A 207 4.18 25.36 -1.85
N ALA A 208 3.74 25.52 -0.60
CA ALA A 208 3.09 26.73 -0.10
C ALA A 208 3.97 27.99 -0.26
N ASP A 209 5.30 27.85 -0.21
CA ASP A 209 6.24 28.97 -0.35
C ASP A 209 6.32 29.51 -1.78
N ARG A 210 5.82 28.75 -2.77
CA ARG A 210 5.82 29.13 -4.18
C ARG A 210 4.50 29.74 -4.64
N VAL A 211 3.42 29.44 -3.94
CA VAL A 211 2.07 29.88 -4.31
C VAL A 211 1.94 31.38 -4.03
N ARG A 212 1.57 32.16 -5.06
CA ARG A 212 1.39 33.62 -4.95
C ARG A 212 -0.08 33.99 -4.91
N GLY A 213 -0.41 35.08 -4.22
CA GLY A 213 -1.78 35.64 -4.17
C GLY A 213 -2.80 34.86 -3.33
N ALA A 214 -2.45 33.68 -2.80
CA ALA A 214 -3.35 32.88 -1.96
C ALA A 214 -3.00 32.98 -0.46
N ALA A 215 -4.01 33.10 0.39
CA ALA A 215 -3.82 32.97 1.84
C ALA A 215 -3.51 31.50 2.22
N PRO A 216 -2.66 31.23 3.24
CA PRO A 216 -2.28 29.86 3.63
C PRO A 216 -3.46 28.89 3.83
N GLU A 217 -4.52 29.34 4.49
CA GLU A 217 -5.73 28.55 4.76
C GLU A 217 -6.56 28.23 3.51
N ALA A 218 -6.40 29.00 2.43
CA ALA A 218 -7.12 28.81 1.17
C ALA A 218 -6.39 27.85 0.21
N MET A 219 -5.07 27.66 0.36
CA MET A 219 -4.25 26.87 -0.57
C MET A 219 -4.73 25.43 -0.70
N GLY A 220 -4.99 24.74 0.42
CA GLY A 220 -5.50 23.37 0.43
C GLY A 220 -6.78 23.22 -0.40
N PRO A 221 -7.87 23.96 -0.09
CA PRO A 221 -9.09 23.95 -0.89
C PRO A 221 -8.89 24.29 -2.38
N ILE A 222 -8.02 25.25 -2.71
CA ILE A 222 -7.70 25.64 -4.09
C ILE A 222 -7.10 24.46 -4.85
N PHE A 223 -6.05 23.84 -4.33
CA PHE A 223 -5.37 22.75 -5.03
C PHE A 223 -6.19 21.47 -5.03
N VAL A 224 -6.98 21.18 -4.00
CA VAL A 224 -7.96 20.08 -4.05
C VAL A 224 -8.98 20.29 -5.19
N LYS A 225 -9.48 21.52 -5.38
CA LYS A 225 -10.39 21.83 -6.50
C LYS A 225 -9.68 21.69 -7.85
N ALA A 226 -8.47 22.22 -7.97
CA ALA A 226 -7.65 22.10 -9.19
C ALA A 226 -7.39 20.63 -9.55
N THR A 227 -7.03 19.79 -8.58
CA THR A 227 -6.79 18.36 -8.78
C THR A 227 -8.04 17.61 -9.20
N ARG A 228 -9.22 17.89 -8.61
CA ARG A 228 -10.48 17.28 -9.06
C ARG A 228 -10.78 17.62 -10.52
N GLN A 229 -10.54 18.87 -10.92
CA GLN A 229 -10.75 19.30 -12.30
C GLN A 229 -9.73 18.65 -13.24
N LEU A 230 -8.46 18.56 -12.84
CA LEU A 230 -7.43 17.86 -13.61
C LEU A 230 -7.81 16.39 -13.85
N VAL A 231 -8.23 15.67 -12.81
CA VAL A 231 -8.73 14.29 -12.94
C VAL A 231 -9.92 14.23 -13.90
N HIS A 232 -10.83 15.20 -13.83
CA HIS A 232 -11.97 15.25 -14.75
C HIS A 232 -11.56 15.39 -16.22
N PHE A 233 -10.52 16.17 -16.54
CA PHE A 233 -10.02 16.31 -17.92
C PHE A 233 -9.57 14.96 -18.51
N VAL A 234 -8.80 14.20 -17.74
CA VAL A 234 -8.13 12.98 -18.20
C VAL A 234 -9.02 11.73 -18.07
N ASP A 235 -9.81 11.61 -17.00
CA ASP A 235 -10.52 10.38 -16.64
C ASP A 235 -11.93 10.32 -17.24
N ALA A 236 -12.65 11.45 -17.27
CA ALA A 236 -14.09 11.44 -17.55
C ALA A 236 -14.45 10.76 -18.89
N ARG A 237 -15.47 9.91 -18.90
CA ARG A 237 -15.95 9.29 -20.15
C ARG A 237 -16.89 10.23 -20.89
N THR A 238 -16.57 10.51 -22.15
CA THR A 238 -17.38 11.32 -23.07
C THR A 238 -17.74 10.53 -24.33
N ALA A 239 -18.45 11.13 -25.27
CA ALA A 239 -18.70 10.52 -26.58
C ALA A 239 -17.40 10.21 -27.36
N ASP A 240 -16.31 10.94 -27.10
CA ASP A 240 -15.00 10.70 -27.68
C ASP A 240 -14.16 9.67 -26.89
N GLY A 241 -14.70 9.10 -25.79
CA GLY A 241 -13.99 8.17 -24.91
C GLY A 241 -13.39 8.85 -23.67
N TYR A 242 -12.24 8.34 -23.22
CA TYR A 242 -11.46 8.82 -22.07
C TYR A 242 -9.98 8.96 -22.49
N VAL A 243 -9.17 9.65 -21.66
CA VAL A 243 -7.73 9.78 -21.90
C VAL A 243 -6.99 8.74 -21.09
N PHE A 244 -6.97 8.90 -19.75
CA PHE A 244 -6.36 7.97 -18.81
C PHE A 244 -7.20 7.88 -17.54
N ARG A 245 -7.40 6.67 -17.03
CA ARG A 245 -7.94 6.47 -15.68
C ARG A 245 -6.91 6.92 -14.66
N THR A 246 -7.33 7.61 -13.61
CA THR A 246 -6.40 8.18 -12.63
C THR A 246 -6.56 7.53 -11.26
N ASP A 247 -5.44 7.12 -10.65
CA ASP A 247 -5.39 6.62 -9.28
C ASP A 247 -4.60 7.58 -8.38
N LEU A 248 -5.23 8.00 -7.27
CA LEU A 248 -4.65 8.91 -6.28
C LEU A 248 -4.36 8.23 -4.93
N ARG A 249 -4.49 6.90 -4.85
CA ARG A 249 -4.41 6.13 -3.60
C ARG A 249 -3.00 5.97 -3.05
N LEU A 250 -1.96 6.23 -3.85
CA LEU A 250 -0.56 6.16 -3.39
C LEU A 250 -0.11 7.37 -2.56
N ARG A 251 -0.96 8.39 -2.39
CA ARG A 251 -0.66 9.55 -1.55
C ARG A 251 -0.56 9.17 -0.06
N PRO A 252 0.18 9.94 0.76
CA PRO A 252 0.25 9.76 2.22
C PRO A 252 -1.11 9.54 2.86
N ASP A 253 -1.30 8.46 3.63
CA ASP A 253 -2.56 8.06 4.30
C ASP A 253 -3.85 8.48 3.53
N PRO A 254 -4.19 7.78 2.42
CA PRO A 254 -5.25 8.20 1.51
C PRO A 254 -6.63 8.23 2.17
N GLY A 255 -6.81 7.59 3.33
CA GLY A 255 -8.06 7.65 4.10
C GLY A 255 -8.19 8.90 4.96
N ALA A 256 -7.07 9.52 5.35
CA ALA A 256 -7.02 10.68 6.23
C ALA A 256 -6.62 11.99 5.52
N THR A 257 -6.01 11.91 4.34
CA THR A 257 -5.48 13.09 3.65
C THR A 257 -6.31 13.51 2.43
N PRO A 258 -6.35 14.83 2.16
CA PRO A 258 -6.93 15.34 0.92
C PRO A 258 -6.15 14.83 -0.30
N ILE A 259 -6.78 14.89 -1.47
CA ILE A 259 -6.16 14.48 -2.74
C ILE A 259 -4.99 15.37 -3.20
N ALA A 260 -4.85 16.56 -2.61
CA ALA A 260 -3.72 17.47 -2.76
C ALA A 260 -3.24 17.89 -1.38
N ILE A 261 -1.97 17.63 -1.06
CA ILE A 261 -1.38 17.79 0.28
C ILE A 261 -0.23 18.80 0.19
N SER A 262 0.04 19.58 1.25
CA SER A 262 1.23 20.43 1.23
C SER A 262 2.49 19.55 1.19
N ALA A 263 3.52 20.00 0.46
CA ALA A 263 4.79 19.28 0.37
C ALA A 263 5.41 19.06 1.77
N GLU A 264 5.36 20.07 2.64
CA GLU A 264 5.82 19.99 4.03
C GLU A 264 5.08 18.92 4.85
N ALA A 265 3.76 18.83 4.74
CA ALA A 265 2.99 17.81 5.47
C ALA A 265 3.29 16.40 4.95
N ALA A 266 3.52 16.25 3.64
CA ALA A 266 3.93 14.98 3.05
C ALA A 266 5.35 14.58 3.50
N GLU A 267 6.31 15.51 3.55
CA GLU A 267 7.66 15.28 4.08
C GLU A 267 7.58 14.81 5.55
N ALA A 268 6.86 15.54 6.40
CA ALA A 268 6.67 15.18 7.80
C ALA A 268 6.00 13.80 7.99
N TYR A 269 5.05 13.44 7.13
CA TYR A 269 4.44 12.12 7.13
C TYR A 269 5.45 11.01 6.84
N TYR A 270 6.21 11.13 5.74
CA TYR A 270 7.16 10.11 5.35
C TYR A 270 8.29 9.95 6.37
N GLU A 271 8.79 11.04 6.94
CA GLU A 271 9.83 10.99 7.97
C GLU A 271 9.38 10.33 9.28
N SER A 272 8.10 10.46 9.65
CA SER A 272 7.60 10.01 10.95
C SER A 272 6.91 8.64 10.92
N VAL A 273 6.00 8.43 9.97
CA VAL A 273 5.07 7.30 9.92
C VAL A 273 5.04 6.57 8.58
N GLY A 274 5.87 7.01 7.62
CA GLY A 274 5.96 6.41 6.29
C GLY A 274 6.22 4.91 6.31
N GLN A 275 5.41 4.18 5.54
CA GLN A 275 5.37 2.73 5.49
C GLN A 275 6.41 2.16 4.53
N ASN A 276 6.80 0.93 4.78
CA ASN A 276 7.83 0.22 4.03
C ASN A 276 7.47 0.07 2.53
N TRP A 277 6.21 -0.21 2.21
CA TRP A 277 5.75 -0.32 0.82
C TRP A 277 5.70 1.04 0.12
N GLU A 278 5.48 2.14 0.84
CA GLU A 278 5.49 3.49 0.27
C GLU A 278 6.90 3.86 -0.21
N ARG A 279 7.95 3.39 0.48
CA ARG A 279 9.33 3.55 -0.01
C ARG A 279 9.52 2.89 -1.37
N ALA A 280 9.05 1.65 -1.53
CA ALA A 280 9.12 0.92 -2.80
C ALA A 280 8.37 1.68 -3.92
N ALA A 281 7.19 2.24 -3.60
CA ALA A 281 6.43 3.05 -4.55
C ALA A 281 7.18 4.34 -4.95
N MET A 282 7.84 5.01 -3.99
CA MET A 282 8.59 6.25 -4.22
C MET A 282 9.87 6.06 -5.05
N ILE A 283 10.38 4.82 -5.22
CA ILE A 283 11.49 4.55 -6.15
C ILE A 283 11.17 5.06 -7.55
N LYS A 284 9.94 4.80 -8.03
CA LYS A 284 9.52 5.18 -9.38
C LYS A 284 9.01 6.63 -9.46
N ALA A 285 8.91 7.38 -8.36
CA ALA A 285 8.34 8.72 -8.36
C ALA A 285 9.14 9.71 -9.24
N ARG A 286 8.42 10.50 -10.05
CA ARG A 286 8.98 11.56 -10.90
C ARG A 286 7.99 12.71 -11.06
N PRO A 287 8.40 13.99 -11.03
CA PRO A 287 7.51 15.09 -11.40
C PRO A 287 7.16 14.98 -12.89
N VAL A 288 5.86 14.96 -13.20
CA VAL A 288 5.34 14.74 -14.57
C VAL A 288 4.51 15.91 -15.10
N ALA A 289 4.03 16.79 -14.23
CA ALA A 289 3.33 18.02 -14.57
C ALA A 289 3.33 18.98 -13.38
N GLY A 290 2.93 20.23 -13.62
CA GLY A 290 2.98 21.32 -12.66
C GLY A 290 4.39 21.90 -12.50
N ASP A 291 4.70 22.41 -11.31
CA ASP A 291 6.01 22.95 -10.94
C ASP A 291 7.04 21.81 -10.79
N ILE A 292 7.65 21.43 -11.91
CA ILE A 292 8.68 20.37 -12.00
C ILE A 292 9.85 20.66 -11.05
N LYS A 293 10.26 21.93 -10.91
CA LYS A 293 11.38 22.30 -10.03
C LYS A 293 11.03 22.09 -8.56
N ALA A 294 9.80 22.39 -8.16
CA ALA A 294 9.33 22.12 -6.80
C ALA A 294 9.21 20.61 -6.53
N GLY A 295 8.72 19.84 -7.50
CA GLY A 295 8.67 18.38 -7.41
C GLY A 295 10.06 17.73 -7.25
N GLU A 296 11.05 18.18 -8.03
CA GLU A 296 12.44 17.69 -7.89
C GLU A 296 13.06 18.05 -6.54
N ARG A 297 12.75 19.24 -5.98
CA ARG A 297 13.18 19.62 -4.62
C ARG A 297 12.58 18.70 -3.57
N PHE A 298 11.28 18.44 -3.65
CA PHE A 298 10.59 17.51 -2.74
C PHE A 298 11.22 16.11 -2.78
N LEU A 299 11.44 15.55 -3.98
CA LEU A 299 12.08 14.24 -4.11
C LEU A 299 13.54 14.25 -3.62
N HIS A 300 14.25 15.37 -3.76
CA HIS A 300 15.58 15.53 -3.21
C HIS A 300 15.59 15.46 -1.68
N HIS A 301 14.67 16.16 -1.01
CA HIS A 301 14.52 16.11 0.45
C HIS A 301 14.11 14.72 0.93
N LEU A 302 13.29 14.00 0.15
CA LEU A 302 12.82 12.67 0.50
C LEU A 302 13.86 11.55 0.28
N ARG A 303 15.04 11.86 -0.28
CA ARG A 303 16.10 10.86 -0.51
C ARG A 303 16.48 10.04 0.72
N PRO A 304 16.63 10.60 1.94
CA PRO A 304 16.96 9.82 3.13
C PRO A 304 15.88 8.80 3.52
N TYR A 305 14.61 9.12 3.23
CA TYR A 305 13.48 8.21 3.45
C TYR A 305 13.50 7.03 2.46
N ILE A 306 13.73 7.31 1.17
CA ILE A 306 13.74 6.28 0.11
C ILE A 306 15.04 5.45 0.15
N TRP A 307 16.19 6.11 0.31
CA TRP A 307 17.53 5.55 0.09
C TRP A 307 18.36 5.48 1.39
N ARG A 308 18.00 4.55 2.27
CA ARG A 308 18.66 4.37 3.57
C ARG A 308 20.12 3.94 3.43
N LYS A 309 21.04 4.65 4.10
CA LYS A 309 22.49 4.34 4.05
C LYS A 309 22.86 3.04 4.79
N ASN A 310 22.08 2.66 5.79
CA ASN A 310 22.33 1.48 6.60
C ASN A 310 21.27 0.42 6.31
N LEU A 311 21.74 -0.83 6.13
CA LEU A 311 20.87 -1.98 6.17
C LEU A 311 20.55 -2.25 7.63
N ASP A 312 19.52 -1.59 8.13
CA ASP A 312 18.98 -1.86 9.44
C ASP A 312 17.95 -3.00 9.36
N PHE A 313 17.53 -3.46 10.53
CA PHE A 313 16.49 -4.48 10.63
C PHE A 313 15.19 -4.08 9.90
N ALA A 314 14.93 -2.78 9.76
CA ALA A 314 13.77 -2.27 9.04
C ALA A 314 13.87 -2.54 7.53
N ALA A 315 15.03 -2.35 6.91
CA ALA A 315 15.25 -2.73 5.50
C ALA A 315 15.02 -4.23 5.25
N ILE A 316 15.40 -5.10 6.19
CA ILE A 316 15.10 -6.54 6.11
C ILE A 316 13.58 -6.79 6.22
N GLN A 317 12.88 -6.08 7.10
CA GLN A 317 11.42 -6.14 7.19
C GLN A 317 10.71 -5.60 5.94
N ASP A 318 11.25 -4.60 5.24
CA ASP A 318 10.73 -4.11 3.95
C ASP A 318 10.73 -5.24 2.92
N VAL A 319 11.84 -5.96 2.82
CA VAL A 319 12.02 -7.15 1.95
C VAL A 319 11.01 -8.24 2.31
N HIS A 320 10.86 -8.56 3.61
CA HIS A 320 9.88 -9.55 4.07
C HIS A 320 8.41 -9.10 3.90
N SER A 321 8.13 -7.80 4.01
CA SER A 321 6.81 -7.22 3.79
C SER A 321 6.42 -7.31 2.31
N ILE A 322 7.34 -6.99 1.40
CA ILE A 322 7.15 -7.15 -0.05
C ILE A 322 6.92 -8.63 -0.37
N LYS A 323 7.74 -9.55 0.17
CA LYS A 323 7.54 -11.01 0.03
C LYS A 323 6.15 -11.45 0.50
N ARG A 324 5.67 -10.96 1.65
CA ARG A 324 4.33 -11.28 2.19
C ARG A 324 3.19 -10.73 1.33
N GLN A 325 3.28 -9.48 0.87
CA GLN A 325 2.29 -8.88 -0.02
C GLN A 325 2.16 -9.69 -1.32
N ILE A 326 3.28 -10.15 -1.88
CA ILE A 326 3.31 -10.98 -3.08
C ILE A 326 2.64 -12.31 -2.81
N ASN A 327 2.96 -12.93 -1.67
CA ASN A 327 2.36 -14.21 -1.28
C ASN A 327 0.85 -14.14 -1.07
N ALA A 328 0.31 -13.00 -0.64
CA ALA A 328 -1.14 -12.81 -0.46
C ALA A 328 -1.88 -12.49 -1.75
N HIS A 329 -1.21 -11.90 -2.74
CA HIS A 329 -1.77 -11.75 -4.08
C HIS A 329 -1.55 -13.01 -4.95
N ARG A 330 -0.90 -14.06 -4.41
CA ARG A 330 -0.84 -15.38 -5.04
C ARG A 330 -2.24 -15.98 -5.00
N GLY A 331 -2.99 -15.81 -6.09
CA GLY A 331 -3.93 -16.86 -6.45
C GLY A 331 -3.12 -18.15 -6.54
N GLY A 332 -3.29 -19.07 -5.58
CA GLY A 332 -2.49 -20.30 -5.40
C GLY A 332 -2.57 -21.30 -6.55
N ALA A 333 -2.86 -20.86 -7.78
CA ALA A 333 -2.79 -21.65 -8.98
C ALA A 333 -1.33 -21.88 -9.38
N ARG A 334 -1.00 -23.16 -9.56
CA ARG A 334 0.15 -23.62 -10.34
C ARG A 334 0.25 -22.82 -11.65
N ILE A 335 1.47 -22.54 -12.13
CA ILE A 335 1.68 -21.90 -13.43
C ILE A 335 0.86 -22.66 -14.48
N ALA A 336 -0.02 -21.91 -15.16
CA ALA A 336 -0.92 -22.37 -16.20
C ALA A 336 -0.94 -21.32 -17.30
N VAL A 337 -1.51 -21.65 -18.47
CA VAL A 337 -1.69 -20.65 -19.53
C VAL A 337 -3.10 -20.07 -19.47
N ASN A 338 -4.13 -20.90 -19.56
CA ASN A 338 -5.51 -20.44 -19.61
C ASN A 338 -5.91 -19.76 -18.29
N GLY A 339 -6.43 -18.54 -18.38
CA GLY A 339 -6.82 -17.76 -17.21
C GLY A 339 -5.67 -17.29 -16.32
N HIS A 340 -4.41 -17.49 -16.72
CA HIS A 340 -3.28 -17.04 -15.92
C HIS A 340 -3.11 -15.53 -16.00
N ASN A 341 -2.89 -14.91 -14.85
CA ASN A 341 -2.62 -13.48 -14.76
C ASN A 341 -1.14 -13.22 -15.00
N ILE A 342 -0.76 -12.69 -16.16
CA ILE A 342 0.65 -12.51 -16.54
C ILE A 342 1.39 -11.43 -15.73
N LYS A 343 0.66 -10.64 -14.94
CA LYS A 343 1.22 -9.58 -14.09
C LYS A 343 1.35 -10.03 -12.64
N LEU A 344 0.26 -10.51 -12.05
CA LEU A 344 0.16 -10.88 -10.63
C LEU A 344 0.38 -12.37 -10.36
N GLY A 345 0.24 -13.22 -11.38
CA GLY A 345 0.47 -14.65 -11.27
C GLY A 345 1.94 -14.98 -11.06
N ARG A 346 2.19 -16.20 -10.58
CA ARG A 346 3.54 -16.74 -10.35
C ARG A 346 4.37 -16.70 -11.64
N GLY A 347 5.57 -16.14 -11.58
CA GLY A 347 6.41 -15.89 -12.74
C GLY A 347 6.06 -14.63 -13.54
N GLY A 348 5.08 -13.84 -13.07
CA GLY A 348 4.57 -12.68 -13.79
C GLY A 348 5.44 -11.43 -13.70
N ILE A 349 5.03 -10.39 -14.43
CA ILE A 349 5.74 -9.10 -14.54
C ILE A 349 6.06 -8.51 -13.16
N ARG A 350 5.13 -8.61 -12.21
CA ARG A 350 5.29 -8.02 -10.87
C ARG A 350 6.41 -8.68 -10.06
N GLU A 351 6.69 -9.97 -10.25
CA GLU A 351 7.82 -10.62 -9.59
C GLU A 351 9.16 -10.06 -10.09
N ILE A 352 9.27 -9.71 -11.38
CA ILE A 352 10.45 -9.05 -11.95
C ILE A 352 10.60 -7.62 -11.40
N GLU A 353 9.51 -6.85 -11.36
CA GLU A 353 9.49 -5.50 -10.78
C GLU A 353 9.95 -5.54 -9.32
N PHE A 354 9.44 -6.50 -8.53
CA PHE A 354 9.81 -6.65 -7.14
C PHE A 354 11.22 -7.19 -6.91
N PHE A 355 11.71 -8.09 -7.77
CA PHE A 355 13.10 -8.52 -7.76
C PHE A 355 14.03 -7.31 -7.81
N CYS A 356 13.75 -6.37 -8.72
CA CYS A 356 14.49 -5.12 -8.85
C CYS A 356 14.31 -4.23 -7.62
N GLN A 357 13.08 -3.84 -7.29
CA GLN A 357 12.78 -2.89 -6.21
C GLN A 357 13.32 -3.34 -4.85
N THR A 358 13.26 -4.64 -4.54
CA THR A 358 13.81 -5.22 -3.31
C THR A 358 15.31 -4.94 -3.22
N GLN A 359 16.05 -5.20 -4.29
CA GLN A 359 17.49 -4.94 -4.36
C GLN A 359 17.80 -3.43 -4.31
N GLN A 360 16.97 -2.59 -4.92
CA GLN A 360 17.12 -1.14 -4.86
C GLN A 360 16.94 -0.60 -3.44
N LEU A 361 15.99 -1.11 -2.67
CA LEU A 361 15.81 -0.74 -1.27
C LEU A 361 17.00 -1.17 -0.40
N ILE A 362 17.54 -2.36 -0.66
CA ILE A 362 18.70 -2.92 0.06
C ILE A 362 19.97 -2.09 -0.24
N TRP A 363 20.24 -1.82 -1.52
CA TRP A 363 21.55 -1.33 -1.96
C TRP A 363 21.56 0.12 -2.46
N GLY A 364 20.43 0.66 -2.90
CA GLY A 364 20.31 1.99 -3.53
C GLY A 364 20.71 3.15 -2.61
N GLY A 365 20.68 2.96 -1.29
CA GLY A 365 21.24 3.91 -0.33
C GLY A 365 22.75 4.13 -0.48
N ARG A 366 23.50 3.06 -0.78
CA ARG A 366 24.96 3.04 -0.90
C ARG A 366 25.45 3.10 -2.34
N ILE A 367 24.64 2.62 -3.28
CA ILE A 367 24.98 2.47 -4.70
C ILE A 367 23.97 3.30 -5.51
N PRO A 368 24.27 4.58 -5.79
CA PRO A 368 23.38 5.47 -6.53
C PRO A 368 22.99 4.95 -7.93
N GLU A 369 23.83 4.11 -8.54
CA GLU A 369 23.59 3.46 -9.83
C GLU A 369 22.33 2.58 -9.82
N LEU A 370 21.90 2.10 -8.66
CA LEU A 370 20.67 1.32 -8.49
C LEU A 370 19.41 2.17 -8.29
N ARG A 371 19.51 3.50 -8.39
CA ARG A 371 18.34 4.40 -8.26
C ARG A 371 17.63 4.66 -9.58
N ASP A 372 17.93 3.86 -10.61
CA ASP A 372 17.18 3.88 -11.86
C ASP A 372 15.71 3.54 -11.61
N ARG A 373 14.79 4.19 -12.32
CA ARG A 373 13.35 3.97 -12.11
C ARG A 373 12.82 2.79 -12.94
N GLY A 374 13.52 2.45 -14.01
CA GLY A 374 13.15 1.41 -14.96
C GLY A 374 13.56 0.02 -14.47
N THR A 375 12.77 -0.98 -14.86
CA THR A 375 13.00 -2.37 -14.42
C THR A 375 14.24 -2.95 -15.10
N VAL A 376 14.34 -2.81 -16.42
CA VAL A 376 15.48 -3.33 -17.21
C VAL A 376 16.79 -2.61 -16.89
N GLY A 377 16.75 -1.27 -16.72
CA GLY A 377 17.92 -0.49 -16.31
C GLY A 377 18.46 -0.94 -14.95
N THR A 378 17.57 -1.27 -14.02
CA THR A 378 17.95 -1.83 -12.72
C THR A 378 18.58 -3.21 -12.83
N LEU A 379 18.07 -4.10 -13.68
CA LEU A 379 18.68 -5.43 -13.93
C LEU A 379 20.11 -5.31 -14.48
N ASP A 380 20.34 -4.45 -15.46
CA ASP A 380 21.71 -4.22 -15.97
C ASP A 380 22.62 -3.62 -14.90
N ALA A 381 22.12 -2.64 -14.14
CA ALA A 381 22.88 -2.04 -13.05
C ALA A 381 23.29 -3.08 -12.01
N LEU A 382 22.38 -3.99 -11.60
CA LEU A 382 22.65 -5.07 -10.66
C LEU A 382 23.71 -6.05 -11.17
N ALA A 383 23.67 -6.41 -12.46
CA ALA A 383 24.67 -7.28 -13.07
C ALA A 383 26.05 -6.61 -13.15
N ARG A 384 26.10 -5.31 -13.50
CA ARG A 384 27.34 -4.54 -13.59
C ARG A 384 28.08 -4.41 -12.26
N ILE A 385 27.35 -4.40 -11.14
CA ILE A 385 27.93 -4.35 -9.79
C ILE A 385 28.07 -5.75 -9.16
N GLU A 386 27.89 -6.80 -9.97
CA GLU A 386 28.06 -8.20 -9.57
C GLU A 386 27.15 -8.63 -8.39
N ARG A 387 25.96 -8.02 -8.26
CA ARG A 387 24.94 -8.46 -7.29
C ARG A 387 24.09 -9.61 -7.78
N ILE A 388 23.97 -9.72 -9.10
CA ILE A 388 23.40 -10.86 -9.81
C ILE A 388 24.37 -11.19 -10.95
N ASP A 389 24.38 -12.43 -11.42
CA ASP A 389 25.15 -12.75 -12.63
C ASP A 389 24.47 -12.16 -13.87
N ARG A 390 25.27 -11.94 -14.93
CA ARG A 390 24.79 -11.39 -16.20
C ARG A 390 23.67 -12.24 -16.80
N ARG A 391 23.74 -13.56 -16.65
CA ARG A 391 22.71 -14.45 -17.18
C ARG A 391 21.38 -14.18 -16.50
N THR A 392 21.29 -14.13 -15.17
CA THR A 392 20.02 -13.75 -14.49
C THR A 392 19.44 -12.43 -15.00
N ALA A 393 20.27 -11.40 -15.21
CA ALA A 393 19.80 -10.13 -15.75
C ALA A 393 19.24 -10.24 -17.17
N ASP A 394 19.94 -10.94 -18.06
CA ASP A 394 19.50 -11.17 -19.44
C ASP A 394 18.20 -12.01 -19.45
N GLU A 395 18.15 -13.06 -18.64
CA GLU A 395 17.01 -13.98 -18.57
C GLU A 395 15.72 -13.30 -18.08
N LEU A 396 15.84 -12.42 -17.08
CA LEU A 396 14.73 -11.60 -16.56
C LEU A 396 14.35 -10.46 -17.51
N THR A 397 15.32 -9.86 -18.21
CA THR A 397 15.07 -8.82 -19.21
C THR A 397 14.27 -9.38 -20.38
N ASP A 398 14.65 -10.55 -20.89
CA ASP A 398 13.92 -11.25 -21.95
C ASP A 398 12.49 -11.59 -21.51
N ALA A 399 12.32 -12.12 -20.30
CA ALA A 399 11.01 -12.44 -19.76
C ALA A 399 10.14 -11.19 -19.56
N TYR A 400 10.71 -10.10 -19.06
CA TYR A 400 10.01 -8.83 -18.93
C TYR A 400 9.55 -8.31 -20.29
N GLY A 401 10.43 -8.26 -21.29
CA GLY A 401 10.09 -7.83 -22.65
C GLY A 401 9.02 -8.71 -23.30
N TYR A 402 9.08 -10.02 -23.09
CA TYR A 402 8.07 -10.96 -23.57
C TYR A 402 6.70 -10.72 -22.92
N LEU A 403 6.64 -10.74 -21.59
CA LEU A 403 5.40 -10.60 -20.84
C LEU A 403 4.75 -9.23 -21.05
N ARG A 404 5.55 -8.16 -21.20
CA ARG A 404 5.05 -6.81 -21.52
C ARG A 404 4.44 -6.74 -22.92
N ARG A 405 5.04 -7.38 -23.93
CA ARG A 405 4.43 -7.47 -25.26
C ARG A 405 3.13 -8.27 -25.25
N LEU A 406 3.09 -9.38 -24.50
CA LEU A 406 1.86 -10.15 -24.31
C LEU A 406 0.77 -9.31 -23.62
N GLU A 407 1.14 -8.57 -22.57
CA GLU A 407 0.25 -7.61 -21.90
C GLU A 407 -0.30 -6.57 -22.88
N HIS A 408 0.55 -6.01 -23.75
CA HIS A 408 0.11 -5.08 -24.78
C HIS A 408 -0.91 -5.72 -25.71
N ARG A 409 -0.67 -6.93 -26.22
CA ARG A 409 -1.61 -7.62 -27.13
C ARG A 409 -2.95 -7.89 -26.45
N LEU A 410 -2.95 -8.34 -25.20
CA LEU A 410 -4.18 -8.54 -24.42
C LEU A 410 -4.99 -7.24 -24.29
N GLN A 411 -4.33 -6.11 -23.98
CA GLN A 411 -4.99 -4.82 -23.81
C GLN A 411 -5.46 -4.21 -25.14
N MET A 412 -4.67 -4.38 -26.21
CA MET A 412 -4.96 -3.83 -27.54
C MET A 412 -6.24 -4.38 -28.16
N VAL A 413 -6.68 -5.60 -27.81
CA VAL A 413 -7.88 -6.19 -28.43
C VAL A 413 -9.09 -5.25 -28.27
N ASN A 414 -9.35 -4.81 -27.03
CA ASN A 414 -10.54 -4.02 -26.70
C ASN A 414 -10.26 -2.69 -25.96
N ASP A 415 -8.99 -2.29 -25.77
CA ASP A 415 -8.60 -1.17 -24.90
C ASP A 415 -8.97 -1.40 -23.43
N GLU A 416 -8.82 -2.64 -22.96
CA GLU A 416 -9.22 -3.08 -21.62
C GLU A 416 -8.01 -3.25 -20.70
N GLN A 417 -8.20 -2.98 -19.41
CA GLN A 417 -7.19 -3.21 -18.37
C GLN A 417 -7.22 -4.68 -17.95
N THR A 418 -6.85 -5.54 -18.88
CA THR A 418 -6.70 -6.96 -18.61
C THR A 418 -5.23 -7.33 -18.45
N HIS A 419 -4.98 -8.26 -17.53
CA HIS A 419 -3.72 -8.97 -17.36
C HIS A 419 -3.93 -10.48 -17.42
N ASP A 420 -5.17 -10.92 -17.65
CA ASP A 420 -5.55 -12.33 -17.62
C ASP A 420 -5.54 -12.89 -19.04
N MET A 421 -4.86 -14.02 -19.21
CA MET A 421 -5.01 -14.83 -20.41
C MET A 421 -6.47 -15.30 -20.56
N PRO A 422 -6.96 -15.46 -21.79
CA PRO A 422 -8.25 -16.07 -22.03
C PRO A 422 -8.36 -17.45 -21.36
N ARG A 423 -9.58 -17.79 -20.92
CA ARG A 423 -9.83 -19.08 -20.24
C ARG A 423 -10.04 -20.23 -21.24
N THR A 424 -10.46 -19.92 -22.46
CA THR A 424 -10.70 -20.90 -23.53
C THR A 424 -9.46 -21.09 -24.37
N ASP A 425 -9.28 -22.29 -24.93
CA ASP A 425 -8.14 -22.56 -25.81
C ASP A 425 -8.18 -21.72 -27.09
N GLU A 426 -9.36 -21.56 -27.68
CA GLU A 426 -9.59 -20.68 -28.84
C GLU A 426 -9.10 -19.24 -28.56
N GLY A 427 -9.47 -18.66 -27.41
CA GLY A 427 -9.04 -17.31 -27.07
C GLY A 427 -7.53 -17.21 -26.85
N VAL A 428 -6.90 -18.24 -26.29
CA VAL A 428 -5.44 -18.28 -26.17
C VAL A 428 -4.77 -18.39 -27.54
N ASP A 429 -5.33 -19.20 -28.45
CA ASP A 429 -4.81 -19.38 -29.80
C ASP A 429 -4.96 -18.09 -30.65
N ASP A 430 -6.03 -17.31 -30.42
CA ASP A 430 -6.18 -15.97 -31.00
C ASP A 430 -5.06 -15.03 -30.54
N ILE A 431 -4.75 -15.02 -29.25
CA ILE A 431 -3.66 -14.20 -28.69
C ILE A 431 -2.30 -14.71 -29.16
N ALA A 432 -2.09 -16.03 -29.28
CA ALA A 432 -0.88 -16.60 -29.84
C ALA A 432 -0.67 -16.13 -31.29
N THR A 433 -1.74 -16.13 -32.09
CA THR A 433 -1.75 -15.62 -33.46
C THR A 433 -1.39 -14.14 -33.48
N PHE A 434 -1.97 -13.33 -32.58
CA PHE A 434 -1.68 -11.90 -32.48
C PHE A 434 -0.25 -11.58 -31.97
N MET A 435 0.35 -12.49 -31.21
CA MET A 435 1.76 -12.45 -30.82
C MET A 435 2.71 -12.87 -31.97
N GLY A 436 2.19 -13.34 -33.10
CA GLY A 436 2.96 -13.74 -34.28
C GLY A 436 3.36 -15.22 -34.29
N TYR A 437 2.76 -16.07 -33.46
CA TYR A 437 3.03 -17.50 -33.46
C TYR A 437 2.24 -18.24 -34.55
N ASP A 438 2.87 -19.26 -35.15
CA ASP A 438 2.22 -20.16 -36.11
C ASP A 438 1.31 -21.21 -35.44
N SER A 439 1.50 -21.46 -34.14
CA SER A 439 0.67 -22.40 -33.39
C SER A 439 0.54 -21.99 -31.92
N GLY A 440 -0.64 -22.23 -31.34
CA GLY A 440 -0.88 -22.04 -29.91
C GLY A 440 0.03 -22.89 -29.02
N ALA A 441 0.46 -24.07 -29.48
CA ALA A 441 1.38 -24.93 -28.74
C ALA A 441 2.76 -24.27 -28.50
N ALA A 442 3.37 -23.72 -29.55
CA ALA A 442 4.65 -23.01 -29.44
C ALA A 442 4.56 -21.79 -28.53
N PHE A 443 3.45 -21.03 -28.61
CA PHE A 443 3.20 -19.90 -27.72
C PHE A 443 3.10 -20.34 -26.24
N ARG A 444 2.38 -21.44 -25.97
CA ARG A 444 2.21 -21.97 -24.61
C ARG A 444 3.54 -22.41 -24.00
N ASP A 445 4.38 -23.08 -24.79
CA ASP A 445 5.70 -23.52 -24.34
C ASP A 445 6.61 -22.32 -23.99
N ASP A 446 6.65 -21.29 -24.85
CA ASP A 446 7.43 -20.07 -24.60
C ASP A 446 6.91 -19.28 -23.39
N LEU A 447 5.60 -19.14 -23.25
CA LEU A 447 5.00 -18.47 -22.10
C LEU A 447 5.35 -19.20 -20.79
N LEU A 448 5.20 -20.53 -20.76
CA LEU A 448 5.56 -21.34 -19.60
C LEU A 448 7.07 -21.27 -19.29
N HIS A 449 7.91 -21.21 -20.33
CA HIS A 449 9.35 -21.03 -20.18
C HIS A 449 9.71 -19.71 -19.49
N HIS A 450 9.12 -18.60 -19.95
CA HIS A 450 9.35 -17.29 -19.35
C HIS A 450 8.83 -17.20 -17.91
N LEU A 451 7.60 -17.66 -17.65
CA LEU A 451 7.03 -17.69 -16.30
C LEU A 451 7.87 -18.55 -15.36
N GLY A 452 8.32 -19.72 -15.81
CA GLY A 452 9.18 -20.61 -15.03
C GLY A 452 10.55 -20.01 -14.69
N ARG A 453 11.16 -19.26 -15.61
CA ARG A 453 12.43 -18.56 -15.37
C ARG A 453 12.30 -17.45 -14.34
N VAL A 454 11.26 -16.63 -14.44
CA VAL A 454 10.99 -15.56 -13.47
C VAL A 454 10.78 -16.18 -12.08
N GLU A 455 9.94 -17.21 -12.00
CA GLU A 455 9.65 -17.92 -10.76
C GLU A 455 10.92 -18.49 -10.12
N HIS A 456 11.78 -19.12 -10.91
CA HIS A 456 13.06 -19.69 -10.45
C HIS A 456 13.97 -18.62 -9.84
N HIS A 457 14.27 -17.54 -10.58
CA HIS A 457 15.12 -16.45 -10.09
C HIS A 457 14.53 -15.74 -8.88
N TYR A 458 13.20 -15.56 -8.89
CA TYR A 458 12.49 -14.94 -7.79
C TYR A 458 12.52 -15.80 -6.53
N ALA A 459 12.36 -17.13 -6.64
CA ALA A 459 12.46 -18.04 -5.51
C ALA A 459 13.86 -18.03 -4.88
N HIS A 460 14.92 -18.11 -5.70
CA HIS A 460 16.31 -18.07 -5.25
C HIS A 460 16.68 -16.78 -4.49
N LEU A 461 16.06 -15.63 -4.81
CA LEU A 461 16.28 -14.38 -4.08
C LEU A 461 15.95 -14.49 -2.58
N PHE A 462 15.10 -15.44 -2.18
CA PHE A 462 14.61 -15.56 -0.80
C PHE A 462 14.86 -16.93 -0.14
N GLU A 463 15.68 -17.81 -0.72
CA GLU A 463 15.96 -19.15 -0.16
C GLU A 463 16.73 -19.10 1.17
N GLU A 464 17.56 -18.08 1.39
CA GLU A 464 18.32 -17.90 2.64
C GLU A 464 17.56 -17.13 3.74
N ALA A 465 16.35 -16.63 3.44
CA ALA A 465 15.55 -15.91 4.41
C ALA A 465 14.77 -16.90 5.31
N PRO A 466 14.76 -16.75 6.65
CA PRO A 466 14.08 -17.68 7.54
C PRO A 466 12.61 -17.84 7.14
N GLU A 467 12.12 -19.09 7.16
CA GLU A 467 10.72 -19.40 6.87
C GLU A 467 9.82 -18.59 7.80
N LEU A 468 8.87 -17.87 7.20
CA LEU A 468 7.78 -17.26 7.95
C LEU A 468 7.04 -18.41 8.63
N GLY A 469 7.02 -18.42 9.96
CA GLY A 469 6.44 -19.48 10.77
C GLY A 469 5.08 -19.93 10.24
N ALA A 470 4.85 -21.24 10.27
CA ALA A 470 3.68 -21.92 9.72
C ALA A 470 2.35 -21.26 10.17
N GLY A 471 1.74 -20.46 9.29
CA GLY A 471 0.44 -19.84 9.56
C GLY A 471 0.03 -18.76 8.56
N GLY A 472 -0.43 -19.18 7.37
CA GLY A 472 -1.30 -18.39 6.48
C GLY A 472 -0.80 -17.02 5.97
N ALA A 473 -1.49 -16.47 4.97
CA ALA A 473 -1.19 -15.17 4.36
C ALA A 473 -1.75 -14.00 5.20
N LEU A 474 -1.17 -13.75 6.38
CA LEU A 474 -1.52 -12.59 7.21
C LEU A 474 -0.92 -11.30 6.63
N VAL A 475 -1.75 -10.49 5.95
CA VAL A 475 -1.36 -9.23 5.31
C VAL A 475 -2.20 -8.07 5.84
N PHE A 476 -1.53 -7.23 6.63
CA PHE A 476 -2.10 -6.04 7.26
C PHE A 476 -1.60 -4.74 6.61
N THR A 477 -1.20 -4.80 5.33
CA THR A 477 -0.66 -3.64 4.62
C THR A 477 -1.63 -3.20 3.53
N GLY A 478 -1.89 -1.89 3.41
CA GLY A 478 -2.79 -1.32 2.40
C GLY A 478 -3.97 -0.56 3.01
N GLY A 479 -4.86 -0.02 2.16
CA GLY A 479 -6.02 0.79 2.54
C GLY A 479 -7.28 0.00 2.93
N GLU A 480 -7.39 -1.25 2.48
CA GLU A 480 -8.57 -2.12 2.62
C GLU A 480 -8.18 -3.49 3.21
N ASN A 481 -9.18 -4.25 3.68
CA ASN A 481 -8.96 -5.60 4.22
C ASN A 481 -8.67 -6.59 3.08
N HIS A 482 -7.64 -7.42 3.26
CA HIS A 482 -7.33 -8.48 2.31
C HIS A 482 -8.24 -9.71 2.56
N PRO A 483 -8.97 -10.23 1.55
CA PRO A 483 -9.89 -11.36 1.72
C PRO A 483 -9.25 -12.58 2.39
N ASP A 484 -8.06 -12.98 1.93
CA ASP A 484 -7.35 -14.15 2.51
C ASP A 484 -6.89 -13.92 3.95
N THR A 485 -6.60 -12.68 4.34
CA THR A 485 -6.26 -12.36 5.73
C THR A 485 -7.48 -12.44 6.62
N VAL A 486 -8.63 -11.94 6.14
CA VAL A 486 -9.91 -12.09 6.84
C VAL A 486 -10.25 -13.57 7.01
N GLN A 487 -10.15 -14.36 5.94
CA GLN A 487 -10.37 -15.80 5.99
C GLN A 487 -9.39 -16.50 6.93
N THR A 488 -8.09 -16.17 6.88
CA THR A 488 -7.09 -16.77 7.79
C THR A 488 -7.43 -16.47 9.25
N LEU A 489 -7.85 -15.23 9.57
CA LEU A 489 -8.25 -14.86 10.92
C LEU A 489 -9.51 -15.61 11.37
N GLU A 490 -10.48 -15.78 10.48
CA GLU A 490 -11.68 -16.58 10.74
C GLU A 490 -11.34 -18.05 10.99
N GLU A 491 -10.43 -18.63 10.21
CA GLU A 491 -9.90 -19.99 10.39
C GLU A 491 -9.10 -20.15 11.69
N MET A 492 -8.44 -19.08 12.16
CA MET A 492 -7.76 -19.08 13.46
C MET A 492 -8.74 -19.10 14.64
N GLY A 493 -9.98 -18.65 14.45
CA GLY A 493 -11.03 -18.66 15.48
C GLY A 493 -11.65 -17.29 15.80
N PHE A 494 -11.31 -16.23 15.06
CA PHE A 494 -11.98 -14.93 15.20
C PHE A 494 -13.34 -14.95 14.45
N ALA A 495 -14.38 -14.35 15.02
CA ALA A 495 -15.70 -14.30 14.39
C ALA A 495 -15.80 -13.22 13.30
N ASP A 496 -15.10 -12.09 13.48
CA ASP A 496 -15.04 -10.97 12.54
C ASP A 496 -13.58 -10.67 12.16
N GLY A 497 -13.03 -11.46 11.23
CA GLY A 497 -11.66 -11.27 10.74
C GLY A 497 -11.41 -9.89 10.13
N GLY A 498 -12.46 -9.25 9.59
CA GLY A 498 -12.40 -7.90 9.02
C GLY A 498 -12.13 -6.83 10.08
N SER A 499 -12.80 -6.90 11.22
CA SER A 499 -12.58 -6.00 12.35
C SER A 499 -11.19 -6.16 12.95
N ILE A 500 -10.74 -7.41 13.16
CA ILE A 500 -9.40 -7.71 13.68
C ILE A 500 -8.31 -7.17 12.75
N SER A 501 -8.45 -7.39 11.44
CA SER A 501 -7.54 -6.85 10.43
C SER A 501 -7.46 -5.31 10.50
N ASN A 502 -8.59 -4.62 10.68
CA ASN A 502 -8.63 -3.15 10.79
C ASN A 502 -7.93 -2.63 12.05
N ILE A 503 -8.05 -3.32 13.18
CA ILE A 503 -7.34 -2.98 14.42
C ILE A 503 -5.82 -3.11 14.20
N VAL A 504 -5.37 -4.24 13.68
CA VAL A 504 -3.94 -4.50 13.43
C VAL A 504 -3.36 -3.47 12.44
N ARG A 505 -4.10 -3.15 11.38
CA ARG A 505 -3.73 -2.08 10.44
C ARG A 505 -3.60 -0.72 11.12
N SER A 506 -4.51 -0.38 12.02
CA SER A 506 -4.47 0.86 12.80
C SER A 506 -3.20 0.95 13.66
N TRP A 507 -2.75 -0.18 14.23
CA TRP A 507 -1.47 -0.26 14.94
C TRP A 507 -0.28 -0.02 13.99
N HIS A 508 -0.24 -0.71 12.84
CA HIS A 508 0.83 -0.53 11.85
C HIS A 508 0.85 0.87 11.21
N HIS A 509 -0.27 1.57 11.14
CA HIS A 509 -0.33 2.96 10.69
C HIS A 509 0.07 3.96 11.79
N GLY A 510 0.41 3.49 12.99
CA GLY A 510 0.87 4.36 14.08
C GLY A 510 -0.20 5.27 14.67
N ARG A 511 -1.49 4.87 14.60
CA ARG A 511 -2.61 5.71 15.07
C ARG A 511 -2.55 6.02 16.56
N TYR A 512 -2.03 5.11 17.37
CA TYR A 512 -1.88 5.30 18.82
C TYR A 512 -0.48 5.79 19.18
N ARG A 513 -0.36 6.54 20.28
CA ARG A 513 0.93 7.01 20.79
C ARG A 513 1.93 5.86 20.97
N ALA A 514 1.44 4.72 21.46
CA ALA A 514 2.22 3.51 21.64
C ALA A 514 2.81 2.95 20.34
N THR A 515 2.16 3.15 19.19
CA THR A 515 2.55 2.60 17.89
C THR A 515 3.13 3.65 16.93
N ARG A 516 3.36 4.89 17.37
CA ARG A 516 3.90 5.98 16.52
C ARG A 516 5.36 5.80 16.13
N SER A 517 6.18 5.20 16.99
CA SER A 517 7.59 4.98 16.68
C SER A 517 7.77 3.81 15.73
N GLU A 518 8.73 3.92 14.81
CA GLU A 518 9.09 2.83 13.90
C GLU A 518 9.48 1.57 14.68
N ARG A 519 10.27 1.72 15.75
CA ARG A 519 10.69 0.59 16.60
C ARG A 519 9.53 -0.16 17.24
N ALA A 520 8.50 0.55 17.72
CA ALA A 520 7.32 -0.11 18.30
C ALA A 520 6.56 -0.92 17.24
N ARG A 521 6.37 -0.36 16.04
CA ARG A 521 5.71 -1.07 14.94
C ARG A 521 6.49 -2.29 14.47
N GLN A 522 7.82 -2.24 14.48
CA GLN A 522 8.67 -3.38 14.15
C GLN A 522 8.43 -4.54 15.10
N ILE A 523 8.57 -4.32 16.41
CA ILE A 523 8.36 -5.37 17.42
C ILE A 523 6.95 -5.94 17.33
N LEU A 524 5.94 -5.05 17.17
CA LEU A 524 4.54 -5.45 16.98
C LEU A 524 4.35 -6.31 15.73
N THR A 525 5.02 -5.99 14.62
CA THR A 525 5.00 -6.80 13.38
C THR A 525 5.63 -8.18 13.59
N GLU A 526 6.76 -8.25 14.30
CA GLU A 526 7.47 -9.49 14.58
C GLU A 526 6.62 -10.43 15.46
N MET A 527 5.98 -9.89 16.50
CA MET A 527 5.18 -10.69 17.42
C MET A 527 3.75 -10.99 16.92
N MET A 528 3.34 -10.43 15.78
CA MET A 528 1.94 -10.48 15.32
C MET A 528 1.37 -11.90 15.19
N PRO A 529 2.05 -12.88 14.56
CA PRO A 529 1.51 -14.23 14.43
C PRO A 529 1.25 -14.88 15.79
N ARG A 530 2.19 -14.70 16.73
CA ARG A 530 2.07 -15.24 18.09
C ARG A 530 0.98 -14.53 18.88
N LEU A 531 0.88 -13.21 18.74
CA LEU A 531 -0.17 -12.40 19.36
C LEU A 531 -1.54 -12.87 18.90
N LEU A 532 -1.78 -12.96 17.59
CA LEU A 532 -3.06 -13.44 17.05
C LEU A 532 -3.37 -14.86 17.52
N GLN A 533 -2.39 -15.76 17.55
CA GLN A 533 -2.58 -17.12 18.06
C GLN A 533 -2.96 -17.15 19.54
N ALA A 534 -2.33 -16.33 20.38
CA ALA A 534 -2.63 -16.25 21.81
C ALA A 534 -4.08 -15.81 22.05
N PHE A 535 -4.54 -14.76 21.34
CA PHE A 535 -5.92 -14.26 21.46
C PHE A 535 -6.96 -15.19 20.83
N ALA A 536 -6.63 -15.82 19.70
CA ALA A 536 -7.48 -16.82 19.04
C ALA A 536 -7.77 -18.03 19.93
N SER A 537 -6.84 -18.35 20.84
CA SER A 537 -6.97 -19.47 21.79
C SER A 537 -7.85 -19.14 23.01
N THR A 538 -8.37 -17.91 23.13
CA THR A 538 -9.22 -17.51 24.27
C THR A 538 -10.68 -17.90 24.06
N ALA A 539 -11.48 -17.91 25.14
CA ALA A 539 -12.90 -18.24 25.05
C ALA A 539 -13.73 -17.20 24.28
N THR A 540 -13.27 -15.95 24.20
CA THR A 540 -13.93 -14.87 23.45
C THR A 540 -12.92 -14.05 22.63
N PRO A 541 -12.35 -14.60 21.54
CA PRO A 541 -11.22 -14.02 20.81
C PRO A 541 -11.41 -12.55 20.42
N ASP A 542 -12.53 -12.22 19.77
CA ASP A 542 -12.81 -10.86 19.28
C ASP A 542 -12.90 -9.84 20.43
N LYS A 543 -13.57 -10.20 21.53
CA LYS A 543 -13.70 -9.32 22.71
C LYS A 543 -12.37 -9.15 23.44
N ALA A 544 -11.59 -10.24 23.56
CA ALA A 544 -10.27 -10.21 24.15
C ALA A 544 -9.33 -9.30 23.35
N PHE A 545 -9.36 -9.42 22.02
CA PHE A 545 -8.54 -8.60 21.13
C PHE A 545 -8.94 -7.13 21.15
N ALA A 546 -10.24 -6.82 21.18
CA ALA A 546 -10.73 -5.44 21.29
C ALA A 546 -10.32 -4.77 22.62
N ARG A 547 -10.35 -5.50 23.75
CA ARG A 547 -9.83 -4.98 25.03
C ARG A 547 -8.33 -4.76 25.00
N PHE A 548 -7.59 -5.61 24.29
CA PHE A 548 -6.17 -5.42 24.09
C PHE A 548 -5.88 -4.19 23.20
N ASP A 549 -6.73 -3.90 22.22
CA ASP A 549 -6.67 -2.65 21.45
C ASP A 549 -6.84 -1.41 22.35
N GLU A 550 -7.85 -1.42 23.23
CA GLU A 550 -8.06 -0.35 24.21
C GLU A 550 -6.86 -0.19 25.16
N PHE A 551 -6.27 -1.31 25.61
CA PHE A 551 -5.02 -1.32 26.38
C PHE A 551 -3.89 -0.62 25.61
N VAL A 552 -3.64 -1.01 24.36
CA VAL A 552 -2.60 -0.41 23.50
C VAL A 552 -2.86 1.07 23.25
N ALA A 553 -4.13 1.47 23.06
CA ALA A 553 -4.52 2.85 22.86
C ALA A 553 -4.24 3.74 24.10
N GLY A 554 -4.36 3.18 25.30
CA GLY A 554 -4.08 3.85 26.57
C GLY A 554 -2.59 4.00 26.92
N LEU A 555 -1.70 3.23 26.27
CA LEU A 555 -0.27 3.25 26.58
C LEU A 555 0.42 4.57 26.13
N PRO A 556 1.26 5.17 26.99
CA PRO A 556 2.03 6.37 26.62
C PRO A 556 3.12 6.06 25.58
N ALA A 557 3.71 4.86 25.63
CA ALA A 557 4.72 4.36 24.70
C ALA A 557 4.64 2.82 24.59
N GLY A 558 4.85 2.27 23.39
CA GLY A 558 4.68 0.84 23.14
C GLY A 558 5.98 0.04 23.15
N VAL A 559 7.14 0.66 22.92
CA VAL A 559 8.42 -0.07 22.72
C VAL A 559 8.75 -1.01 23.88
N GLN A 560 8.67 -0.52 25.12
CA GLN A 560 8.98 -1.33 26.31
C GLN A 560 8.01 -2.51 26.46
N ILE A 561 6.70 -2.25 26.42
CA ILE A 561 5.67 -3.28 26.58
C ILE A 561 5.71 -4.33 25.46
N PHE A 562 5.86 -3.91 24.21
CA PHE A 562 5.97 -4.86 23.10
C PHE A 562 7.27 -5.67 23.18
N SER A 563 8.40 -5.05 23.57
CA SER A 563 9.65 -5.78 23.80
C SER A 563 9.48 -6.82 24.90
N LEU A 564 8.72 -6.47 25.95
CA LEU A 564 8.46 -7.34 27.07
C LEU A 564 7.67 -8.59 26.67
N PHE A 565 6.58 -8.41 25.91
CA PHE A 565 5.79 -9.51 25.39
C PHE A 565 6.55 -10.36 24.36
N HIS A 566 7.36 -9.72 23.50
CA HIS A 566 8.19 -10.42 22.55
C HIS A 566 9.25 -11.28 23.24
N ALA A 567 9.88 -10.78 24.32
CA ALA A 567 10.85 -11.52 25.10
C ALA A 567 10.22 -12.61 25.99
N ASN A 568 8.96 -12.45 26.40
CA ASN A 568 8.27 -13.36 27.33
C ASN A 568 6.92 -13.85 26.76
N PRO A 569 6.91 -14.81 25.83
CA PRO A 569 5.66 -15.35 25.26
C PRO A 569 4.63 -15.84 26.31
N PRO A 570 5.00 -16.48 27.43
CA PRO A 570 4.03 -16.89 28.46
C PRO A 570 3.27 -15.71 29.11
N MET A 571 3.87 -14.52 29.13
CA MET A 571 3.21 -13.31 29.61
C MET A 571 2.13 -12.86 28.64
N LEU A 572 2.42 -12.91 27.33
CA LEU A 572 1.44 -12.58 26.30
C LEU A 572 0.22 -13.51 26.37
N ASP A 573 0.44 -14.81 26.58
CA ASP A 573 -0.65 -15.78 26.78
C ASP A 573 -1.51 -15.43 28.00
N MET A 574 -0.85 -15.06 29.11
CA MET A 574 -1.54 -14.65 30.33
C MET A 574 -2.36 -13.38 30.13
N VAL A 575 -1.83 -12.38 29.43
CA VAL A 575 -2.56 -11.16 29.11
C VAL A 575 -3.75 -11.47 28.22
N ALA A 576 -3.58 -12.32 27.20
CA ALA A 576 -4.70 -12.75 26.34
C ALA A 576 -5.81 -13.43 27.16
N GLU A 577 -5.43 -14.33 28.07
CA GLU A 577 -6.35 -15.01 28.98
C GLU A 577 -7.09 -14.02 29.91
N ILE A 578 -6.39 -13.05 30.50
CA ILE A 578 -6.98 -11.99 31.32
C ILE A 578 -8.00 -11.18 30.50
N MET A 579 -7.63 -10.75 29.30
CA MET A 579 -8.49 -9.93 28.43
C MET A 579 -9.76 -10.68 28.02
N GLY A 580 -9.66 -11.99 27.74
CA GLY A 580 -10.78 -12.83 27.30
C GLY A 580 -11.63 -13.43 28.42
N GLY A 581 -11.05 -13.68 29.60
CA GLY A 581 -11.69 -14.44 30.68
C GLY A 581 -12.02 -13.64 31.94
N ALA A 582 -11.39 -12.49 32.18
CA ALA A 582 -11.50 -11.77 33.45
C ALA A 582 -11.68 -10.24 33.28
N PRO A 583 -12.91 -9.77 32.99
CA PRO A 583 -13.20 -8.35 32.71
C PRO A 583 -12.64 -7.37 33.75
N ARG A 584 -12.81 -7.66 35.05
CA ARG A 584 -12.35 -6.76 36.12
C ARG A 584 -10.83 -6.67 36.21
N ILE A 585 -10.13 -7.79 35.97
CA ILE A 585 -8.66 -7.85 35.98
C ILE A 585 -8.11 -7.13 34.75
N ALA A 586 -8.76 -7.32 33.60
CA ALA A 586 -8.45 -6.60 32.37
C ALA A 586 -8.61 -5.08 32.53
N ASP A 587 -9.73 -4.61 33.10
CA ASP A 587 -9.98 -3.18 33.34
C ASP A 587 -8.93 -2.55 34.27
N TRP A 588 -8.50 -3.28 35.30
CA TRP A 588 -7.45 -2.82 36.22
C TRP A 588 -6.08 -2.76 35.54
N LEU A 589 -5.72 -3.80 34.78
CA LEU A 589 -4.47 -3.87 34.01
C LEU A 589 -4.39 -2.74 32.98
N SER A 590 -5.51 -2.43 32.32
CA SER A 590 -5.56 -1.34 31.34
C SER A 590 -5.33 0.05 31.92
N ARG A 591 -5.69 0.25 33.20
CA ARG A 591 -5.43 1.49 33.92
C ARG A 591 -4.04 1.52 34.56
N ASN A 592 -3.44 0.36 34.82
CA ASN A 592 -2.15 0.22 35.51
C ASN A 592 -1.18 -0.72 34.76
N PRO A 593 -0.69 -0.35 33.55
CA PRO A 593 0.19 -1.21 32.76
C PRO A 593 1.51 -1.60 33.43
N SER A 594 2.00 -0.80 34.38
CA SER A 594 3.23 -1.08 35.15
C SER A 594 3.16 -2.36 35.98
N LEU A 595 1.96 -2.91 36.21
CA LEU A 595 1.80 -4.20 36.91
C LEU A 595 2.42 -5.36 36.15
N LEU A 596 2.66 -5.22 34.84
CA LEU A 596 3.39 -6.23 34.06
C LEU A 596 4.85 -6.36 34.48
N ASP A 597 5.45 -5.33 35.08
CA ASP A 597 6.80 -5.42 35.64
C ASP A 597 6.81 -6.35 36.87
N ALA A 598 5.75 -6.30 37.69
CA ALA A 598 5.60 -7.19 38.84
C ALA A 598 5.37 -8.65 38.40
N VAL A 599 4.78 -8.90 37.23
CA VAL A 599 4.65 -10.27 36.70
C VAL A 599 6.01 -10.91 36.39
N LEU A 600 7.04 -10.11 36.12
CA LEU A 600 8.39 -10.61 35.83
C LEU A 600 9.15 -11.04 37.08
N THR A 601 8.70 -10.62 38.26
CA THR A 601 9.34 -11.05 39.50
C THR A 601 8.92 -12.47 39.81
N GLY A 602 9.89 -13.32 40.16
CA GLY A 602 9.65 -14.78 40.32
C GLY A 602 8.67 -15.14 41.42
N ASP A 603 8.47 -14.23 42.38
CA ASP A 603 7.53 -14.33 43.50
C ASP A 603 6.08 -14.08 43.09
N PHE A 604 5.78 -13.42 41.97
CA PHE A 604 4.40 -13.04 41.60
C PHE A 604 3.44 -14.24 41.54
N MET A 605 3.93 -15.37 41.04
CA MET A 605 3.16 -16.61 40.94
C MET A 605 3.17 -17.45 42.22
N GLU A 606 3.96 -17.08 43.23
CA GLU A 606 3.91 -17.72 44.55
C GLU A 606 2.70 -17.22 45.35
N PRO A 607 2.04 -18.09 46.15
CA PRO A 607 0.99 -17.66 47.07
C PRO A 607 1.43 -16.46 47.90
N LEU A 608 0.49 -15.62 48.32
CA LEU A 608 0.81 -14.49 49.19
C LEU A 608 1.56 -14.97 50.43
N GLY A 609 2.52 -14.16 50.85
CA GLY A 609 3.38 -14.42 51.99
C GLY A 609 2.61 -14.50 53.31
N LEU A 610 3.34 -14.72 54.40
CA LEU A 610 2.75 -14.69 55.75
C LEU A 610 2.14 -13.30 56.02
N GLN A 611 1.10 -13.25 56.85
CA GLN A 611 0.43 -12.00 57.25
C GLN A 611 1.42 -10.88 57.63
N SER A 612 2.46 -11.21 58.40
CA SER A 612 3.53 -10.30 58.81
C SER A 612 4.35 -9.71 57.64
N GLU A 613 4.50 -10.45 56.55
CA GLU A 613 5.24 -9.98 55.36
C GLU A 613 4.39 -8.96 54.60
N LEU A 614 3.08 -9.21 54.46
CA LEU A 614 2.13 -8.26 53.86
C LEU A 614 2.05 -6.96 54.67
N GLU A 615 2.04 -7.06 56.01
CA GLU A 615 2.07 -5.92 56.91
C GLU A 615 3.34 -5.08 56.74
N MET A 616 4.51 -5.73 56.66
CA MET A 616 5.78 -5.03 56.41
C MET A 616 5.79 -4.33 55.04
N GLU A 617 5.28 -5.00 54.00
CA GLU A 617 5.21 -4.43 52.64
C GLU A 617 4.31 -3.19 52.59
N LEU A 618 3.11 -3.27 53.15
CA LEU A 618 2.17 -2.16 53.17
C LEU A 618 2.72 -1.00 54.03
N GLU A 619 3.29 -1.29 55.19
CA GLU A 619 3.84 -0.26 56.08
C GLU A 619 4.99 0.51 55.40
N ALA A 620 5.89 -0.18 54.69
CA ALA A 620 6.98 0.46 53.94
C ALA A 620 6.48 1.40 52.83
N ILE A 621 5.34 1.11 52.22
CA ILE A 621 4.69 1.99 51.24
C ILE A 621 4.05 3.19 51.96
N LEU A 622 3.36 2.95 53.09
CA LEU A 622 2.66 3.98 53.85
C LEU A 622 3.61 4.95 54.57
N GLU A 623 4.83 4.56 54.89
CA GLU A 623 5.88 5.46 55.39
C GLU A 623 6.23 6.59 54.42
N GLN A 624 5.92 6.42 53.12
CA GLN A 624 6.15 7.44 52.09
C GLN A 624 4.97 8.41 51.93
N ALA A 625 3.87 8.21 52.64
CA ALA A 625 2.69 9.06 52.55
C ALA A 625 2.95 10.43 53.20
N ASN A 626 2.58 11.52 52.52
CA ASN A 626 2.76 12.87 53.07
C ASN A 626 1.61 13.30 53.98
N ASP A 627 0.41 12.82 53.68
CA ASP A 627 -0.80 13.15 54.42
C ASP A 627 -1.78 11.96 54.50
N TYR A 628 -2.93 12.21 55.13
CA TYR A 628 -3.95 11.18 55.33
C TYR A 628 -4.65 10.75 54.02
N GLU A 629 -4.78 11.64 53.02
CA GLU A 629 -5.37 11.27 51.74
C GLU A 629 -4.41 10.39 50.93
N ASP A 630 -3.11 10.69 50.96
CA ASP A 630 -2.05 9.85 50.39
C ASP A 630 -2.10 8.44 50.98
N VAL A 631 -2.28 8.29 52.30
CA VAL A 631 -2.46 6.99 52.95
C VAL A 631 -3.62 6.22 52.32
N LEU A 632 -4.79 6.86 52.17
CA LEU A 632 -5.96 6.20 51.60
C LEU A 632 -5.74 5.81 50.12
N GLU A 633 -5.07 6.65 49.33
CA GLU A 633 -4.74 6.35 47.93
C GLU A 633 -3.76 5.18 47.79
N LEU A 634 -2.66 5.22 48.55
CA LEU A 634 -1.64 4.17 48.55
C LEU A 634 -2.22 2.84 49.02
N THR A 635 -3.02 2.82 50.09
CA THR A 635 -3.70 1.60 50.55
C THR A 635 -4.66 1.07 49.50
N ARG A 636 -5.46 1.91 48.82
CA ARG A 636 -6.35 1.48 47.73
C ARG A 636 -5.58 0.85 46.59
N ARG A 637 -4.48 1.48 46.17
CA ARG A 637 -3.61 0.97 45.10
C ARG A 637 -3.02 -0.39 45.48
N TRP A 638 -2.37 -0.47 46.63
CA TRP A 638 -1.77 -1.71 47.13
C TRP A 638 -2.81 -2.85 47.23
N THR A 639 -3.99 -2.56 47.81
CA THR A 639 -5.08 -3.54 47.91
C THR A 639 -5.50 -4.07 46.55
N ASN A 640 -5.64 -3.21 45.55
CA ASN A 640 -6.03 -3.61 44.20
C ASN A 640 -4.92 -4.39 43.49
N ASP A 641 -3.66 -4.06 43.74
CA ASP A 641 -2.51 -4.79 43.18
C ASP A 641 -2.41 -6.21 43.77
N GLN A 642 -2.65 -6.38 45.07
CA GLN A 642 -2.74 -7.71 45.68
C GLN A 642 -3.96 -8.50 45.19
N LYS A 643 -5.13 -7.85 45.06
CA LYS A 643 -6.32 -8.48 44.46
C LYS A 643 -6.07 -8.90 43.01
N PHE A 644 -5.32 -8.10 42.24
CA PHE A 644 -4.91 -8.43 40.88
C PHE A 644 -4.02 -9.68 40.90
N ARG A 645 -2.98 -9.72 41.75
CA ARG A 645 -2.08 -10.88 41.90
C ARG A 645 -2.85 -12.17 42.24
N VAL A 646 -3.70 -12.15 43.27
CA VAL A 646 -4.53 -13.31 43.63
C VAL A 646 -5.46 -13.70 42.48
N GLY A 647 -6.07 -12.71 41.81
CA GLY A 647 -6.92 -12.94 40.64
C GLY A 647 -6.20 -13.68 39.50
N VAL A 648 -4.96 -13.29 39.18
CA VAL A 648 -4.14 -13.96 38.17
C VAL A 648 -3.75 -15.37 38.62
N GLN A 649 -3.40 -15.56 39.89
CA GLN A 649 -3.07 -16.89 40.44
C GLN A 649 -4.26 -17.86 40.37
N ILE A 650 -5.49 -17.38 40.61
CA ILE A 650 -6.71 -18.17 40.42
C ILE A 650 -6.86 -18.58 38.96
N LEU A 651 -6.75 -17.62 38.03
CA LEU A 651 -6.89 -17.89 36.58
C LEU A 651 -5.90 -18.95 36.11
N ARG A 652 -4.65 -18.86 36.57
CA ARG A 652 -3.57 -19.78 36.20
C ARG A 652 -3.57 -21.09 36.99
N GLY A 653 -4.55 -21.29 37.87
CA GLY A 653 -4.69 -22.50 38.68
C GLY A 653 -3.58 -22.70 39.71
N VAL A 654 -2.85 -21.64 40.08
CA VAL A 654 -1.80 -21.68 41.10
C VAL A 654 -2.42 -21.80 42.49
N VAL A 655 -3.52 -21.07 42.74
CA VAL A 655 -4.29 -21.13 43.98
C VAL A 655 -5.73 -21.55 43.70
N GLY A 656 -6.24 -22.47 44.52
CA GLY A 656 -7.66 -22.84 44.50
C GLY A 656 -8.54 -21.80 45.21
N GLY A 657 -9.86 -21.92 45.06
CA GLY A 657 -10.82 -20.95 45.61
C GLY A 657 -10.71 -20.73 47.12
N ALA A 658 -10.45 -21.78 47.91
CA ALA A 658 -10.30 -21.66 49.37
C ALA A 658 -9.03 -20.87 49.76
N ALA A 659 -7.87 -21.23 49.20
CA ALA A 659 -6.61 -20.53 49.44
C ALA A 659 -6.64 -19.07 48.95
N ALA A 660 -7.36 -18.81 47.86
CA ALA A 660 -7.61 -17.44 47.40
C ALA A 660 -8.47 -16.64 48.41
N GLY A 661 -9.45 -17.27 49.04
CA GLY A 661 -10.26 -16.66 50.10
C GLY A 661 -9.43 -16.28 51.32
N GLU A 662 -8.55 -17.18 51.76
CA GLU A 662 -7.58 -16.91 52.83
C GLU A 662 -6.65 -15.75 52.46
N SER A 663 -6.12 -15.75 51.23
CA SER A 663 -5.23 -14.68 50.73
C SER A 663 -5.92 -13.32 50.69
N LEU A 664 -7.17 -13.25 50.22
CA LEU A 664 -7.96 -12.01 50.18
C LEU A 664 -8.33 -11.53 51.59
N THR A 665 -8.57 -12.45 52.51
CA THR A 665 -8.81 -12.17 53.93
C THR A 665 -7.56 -11.58 54.58
N ALA A 666 -6.39 -12.18 54.35
CA ALA A 666 -5.11 -11.65 54.82
C ALA A 666 -4.84 -10.22 54.31
N VAL A 667 -5.14 -9.94 53.04
CA VAL A 667 -5.06 -8.59 52.48
C VAL A 667 -6.00 -7.62 53.22
N ALA A 668 -7.25 -8.02 53.50
CA ALA A 668 -8.21 -7.20 54.22
C ALA A 668 -7.77 -6.94 55.68
N ASP A 669 -7.31 -7.96 56.39
CA ASP A 669 -6.83 -7.83 57.78
C ASP A 669 -5.58 -6.95 57.86
N THR A 670 -4.66 -7.09 56.90
CA THR A 670 -3.47 -6.24 56.77
C THR A 670 -3.87 -4.77 56.61
N VAL A 671 -4.82 -4.49 55.72
CA VAL A 671 -5.31 -3.13 55.45
C VAL A 671 -6.01 -2.54 56.67
N LEU A 672 -6.89 -3.30 57.33
CA LEU A 672 -7.61 -2.84 58.52
C LEU A 672 -6.63 -2.53 59.66
N SER A 673 -5.65 -3.40 59.88
CA SER A 673 -4.61 -3.24 60.91
C SER A 673 -3.73 -2.03 60.64
N ALA A 674 -3.38 -1.77 59.38
CA ALA A 674 -2.56 -0.62 59.00
C ALA A 674 -3.33 0.71 59.06
N LEU A 675 -4.62 0.72 58.70
CA LEU A 675 -5.44 1.93 58.66
C LEU A 675 -5.93 2.38 60.03
N LEU A 676 -6.33 1.45 60.91
CA LEU A 676 -6.92 1.77 62.22
C LEU A 676 -6.11 2.79 63.05
N PRO A 677 -4.81 2.57 63.35
CA PRO A 677 -4.03 3.53 64.14
C PRO A 677 -3.88 4.90 63.47
N ARG A 678 -3.88 4.94 62.13
CA ARG A 678 -3.78 6.18 61.34
C ARG A 678 -5.09 6.97 61.37
N VAL A 679 -6.21 6.28 61.22
CA VAL A 679 -7.56 6.86 61.36
C VAL A 679 -7.75 7.40 62.77
N GLU A 680 -7.39 6.63 63.80
CA GLU A 680 -7.44 7.07 65.19
C GLU A 680 -6.59 8.32 65.44
N THR A 681 -5.39 8.37 64.87
CA THR A 681 -4.49 9.53 64.98
C THR A 681 -5.10 10.77 64.32
N GLU A 682 -5.68 10.64 63.13
CA GLU A 682 -6.32 11.76 62.42
C GLU A 682 -7.59 12.23 63.13
N PHE A 683 -8.43 11.32 63.64
CA PHE A 683 -9.60 11.66 64.45
C PHE A 683 -9.20 12.34 65.76
N ALA A 684 -8.17 11.84 66.45
CA ALA A 684 -7.64 12.44 67.66
C ALA A 684 -7.10 13.85 67.41
N ARG A 685 -6.48 14.10 66.26
CA ARG A 685 -6.01 15.43 65.86
C ARG A 685 -7.17 16.42 65.71
N ARG A 686 -8.31 15.98 65.16
CA ARG A 686 -9.48 16.84 64.91
C ARG A 686 -10.39 17.02 66.13
N HIS A 687 -10.52 16.01 66.97
CA HIS A 687 -11.57 15.95 68.00
C HIS A 687 -11.05 15.67 69.42
N GLY A 688 -9.75 15.41 69.60
CA GLY A 688 -9.16 14.99 70.87
C GLY A 688 -9.28 13.48 71.13
N ARG A 689 -8.65 13.00 72.20
CA ARG A 689 -8.70 11.58 72.62
C ARG A 689 -9.65 11.40 73.80
N VAL A 690 -10.40 10.29 73.82
CA VAL A 690 -11.23 9.89 74.96
C VAL A 690 -10.39 9.07 75.94
N PRO A 691 -10.16 9.53 77.19
CA PRO A 691 -9.35 8.79 78.16
C PRO A 691 -9.94 7.41 78.48
N GLY A 692 -9.14 6.36 78.32
CA GLY A 692 -9.56 4.97 78.56
C GLY A 692 -10.50 4.38 77.49
N GLY A 693 -10.77 5.12 76.41
CA GLY A 693 -11.54 4.61 75.28
C GLY A 693 -10.71 3.67 74.41
N GLY A 694 -11.34 2.62 73.89
CA GLY A 694 -10.76 1.72 72.91
C GLY A 694 -11.76 1.46 71.77
N LEU A 695 -11.24 1.17 70.59
CA LEU A 695 -12.01 0.79 69.42
C LEU A 695 -11.63 -0.66 69.05
N ALA A 696 -12.64 -1.46 68.72
CA ALA A 696 -12.45 -2.81 68.19
C ALA A 696 -13.26 -2.95 66.91
N ILE A 697 -12.68 -3.61 65.92
CA ILE A 697 -13.34 -4.00 64.68
C ILE A 697 -13.64 -5.49 64.77
N LEU A 698 -14.88 -5.90 64.53
CA LEU A 698 -15.29 -7.30 64.63
C LEU A 698 -15.62 -7.82 63.23
N ALA A 699 -14.78 -8.69 62.69
CA ALA A 699 -15.07 -9.31 61.40
C ALA A 699 -16.26 -10.27 61.50
N PHE A 700 -17.30 -10.01 60.71
CA PHE A 700 -18.44 -10.89 60.50
C PHE A 700 -18.42 -11.46 59.07
N GLY A 701 -19.40 -12.33 58.77
CA GLY A 701 -19.63 -12.83 57.43
C GLY A 701 -18.40 -13.51 56.84
N LYS A 702 -18.09 -13.18 55.58
CA LYS A 702 -17.00 -13.81 54.82
C LYS A 702 -15.61 -13.41 55.29
N LEU A 703 -15.45 -12.20 55.85
CA LEU A 703 -14.18 -11.80 56.45
C LEU A 703 -13.93 -12.63 57.71
N GLY A 704 -14.95 -12.75 58.58
CA GLY A 704 -14.84 -13.54 59.80
C GLY A 704 -14.65 -15.05 59.57
N SER A 705 -15.12 -15.59 58.44
CA SER A 705 -14.92 -17.00 58.06
C SER A 705 -13.67 -17.27 57.21
N GLY A 706 -12.94 -16.25 56.75
CA GLY A 706 -11.78 -16.42 55.88
C GLY A 706 -12.11 -16.74 54.42
N GLU A 707 -13.33 -16.44 53.97
CA GLU A 707 -13.89 -16.85 52.68
C GLU A 707 -14.15 -15.66 51.75
N LEU A 708 -13.34 -14.59 51.84
CA LEU A 708 -13.51 -13.43 50.98
C LEU A 708 -13.38 -13.78 49.49
N SER A 709 -14.23 -13.16 48.67
CA SER A 709 -14.09 -13.16 47.22
C SER A 709 -13.63 -11.78 46.71
N PRO A 710 -13.12 -11.65 45.46
CA PRO A 710 -12.67 -10.37 44.91
C PRO A 710 -13.73 -9.24 44.92
N THR A 711 -15.00 -9.60 45.08
CA THR A 711 -16.15 -8.69 45.07
C THR A 711 -16.86 -8.63 46.41
N SER A 712 -16.33 -9.26 47.45
CA SER A 712 -16.97 -9.29 48.77
C SER A 712 -16.85 -7.95 49.45
N ASP A 713 -17.93 -7.55 50.10
CA ASP A 713 -17.93 -6.45 51.06
C ASP A 713 -17.27 -6.92 52.37
N LEU A 714 -16.81 -5.97 53.20
CA LEU A 714 -16.30 -6.26 54.53
C LEU A 714 -17.43 -6.01 55.55
N ASP A 715 -17.90 -7.07 56.18
CA ASP A 715 -18.87 -7.00 57.29
C ASP A 715 -18.09 -6.78 58.60
N LEU A 716 -18.14 -5.57 59.17
CA LEU A 716 -17.30 -5.10 60.30
C LEU A 716 -18.09 -4.65 61.54
#